data_AF-A0A3M1CXI8-F1
#
_entry.id   AF-A0A3M1CXI8-F1
#
_cell.length_a   1.000
_cell.length_b   1.000
_cell.length_c   1.000
_cell.angle_alpha   90.00
_cell.angle_beta   90.00
_cell.angle_gamma   90.00
#
_symmetry.space_group_name_H-M   'P 1'
#
loop_
_entity.id
_entity.type
_entity.pdbx_description
1 polymer ?
#
loop_
_entity_poly.entity_id
_entity_poly.type
_entity_poly.pdbx_seq_one_letter_code
_entity_poly.pdbx_strand_id
1 'polypeptide(L)'
;MKRSQLSFTISMLLFATTTRAGYERTFEQGSLIIPMDLEYQDHGMLQAYGLVFQLLRQGVKVYWVIDLDKTWHHAPCNDQADPCPWDCGEEGSGVKCPYPTASPDFYTAAEVLWDGEGTLGQGATITRHGYRGGPFVVDSADAAKAIPIIDAWNDQSLWDANPWASRTVFHVVSVHRATESFTGYVRKEMLAAPTIAVFSDGNEDIATSYLRAAGIPQSNGNEFPAQKCDKIPCGPGTENPDMLTVPSIMGDMGTCDAPNYDHRNGALFTPDGIPAYCQIMSMHWGVNDRETVECDGGNCPADQAGCSGQAITYHGHEVIAEVRQFLAFPVHFFAECQAVNAYENTVPNPDWPFLDDEGRLGHYLTTIGTPPDCQQGSCGDPDFECVAGGCDGGARDCCLTRDIKERGAGFMIENRPDSATIKVLHPEVPYNQLDGFFETVGGSEQSYNLSDTLQTAYKNDMEVVFITGPNGPGFQDVWMTGYLDGECDITSPFLDVPENCQTGKVSYLGGHRYNTAVPLSANPDSQGTRLFLNALFEADCVTSNGQPELLLDLQGDRNVYGPLPATGSYQLTYMNAGAGAALDAELELHWPPPAEPSSLEGNPQTSQGQATWTIGSIGTSVQRPGEPPDQGGRNAELSFPQAGTYRLEGLIRFRVGVSTLEVGPVTLDVTVSDEPAPDGGQPDAGQEQQPGDEGGQVADTGQTDGGQLQGEPAGKASGCGCRTQANPGGFLPAMAIALLLIRRRRKTH
;
A
#
# COMPACT_ATOMS: atom_id res chain seq x y z
N MET A 1 -4.84 -50.27 9.17
CA MET A 1 -5.51 -49.14 8.51
C MET A 1 -6.88 -48.90 9.16
N LYS A 2 -6.91 -48.15 10.26
CA LYS A 2 -8.14 -47.57 10.82
C LYS A 2 -7.90 -46.06 10.86
N ARG A 3 -8.69 -45.30 10.11
CA ARG A 3 -8.69 -43.83 10.15
C ARG A 3 -9.21 -43.42 11.53
N SER A 4 -8.32 -42.87 12.36
CA SER A 4 -8.70 -42.22 13.62
C SER A 4 -9.33 -40.87 13.28
N GLN A 5 -10.53 -40.61 13.77
CA GLN A 5 -11.17 -39.29 13.69
C GLN A 5 -10.48 -38.38 14.71
N LEU A 6 -9.65 -37.45 14.23
CA LEU A 6 -9.12 -36.36 15.04
C LEU A 6 -10.28 -35.44 15.45
N SER A 7 -10.47 -35.28 16.77
CA SER A 7 -11.29 -34.19 17.32
C SER A 7 -10.52 -32.88 17.20
N PHE A 8 -11.04 -31.95 16.42
CA PHE A 8 -10.60 -30.55 16.40
C PHE A 8 -10.89 -29.93 17.76
N THR A 9 -9.85 -29.72 18.56
CA THR A 9 -9.93 -28.83 19.72
C THR A 9 -9.66 -27.44 19.19
N ILE A 10 -10.70 -26.60 19.09
CA ILE A 10 -10.56 -25.19 18.73
C ILE A 10 -9.86 -24.52 19.91
N SER A 11 -8.53 -24.37 19.81
CA SER A 11 -7.79 -23.45 20.67
C SER A 11 -8.39 -22.07 20.50
N MET A 12 -8.74 -21.44 21.63
CA MET A 12 -9.22 -20.08 21.68
C MET A 12 -8.09 -19.16 21.20
N LEU A 13 -8.09 -18.81 19.90
CA LEU A 13 -7.18 -17.82 19.35
C LEU A 13 -7.41 -16.51 20.11
N LEU A 14 -6.40 -16.07 20.85
CA LEU A 14 -6.24 -14.66 21.16
C LEU A 14 -6.11 -13.98 19.80
N PHE A 15 -7.20 -13.39 19.32
CA PHE A 15 -7.14 -12.48 18.19
C PHE A 15 -6.17 -11.39 18.60
N ALA A 16 -4.96 -11.41 18.03
CA ALA A 16 -4.12 -10.23 18.02
C ALA A 16 -5.02 -9.12 17.47
N THR A 17 -5.21 -8.05 18.24
CA THR A 17 -5.88 -6.87 17.73
C THR A 17 -5.06 -6.44 16.52
N THR A 18 -5.61 -6.65 15.32
CA THR A 18 -4.97 -6.20 14.09
C THR A 18 -4.67 -4.72 14.28
N THR A 19 -3.39 -4.39 14.25
CA THR A 19 -2.92 -3.01 14.32
C THR A 19 -3.51 -2.28 13.12
N ARG A 20 -4.51 -1.44 13.38
CA ARG A 20 -5.19 -0.62 12.36
C ARG A 20 -4.66 0.78 12.46
N ALA A 21 -4.30 1.39 11.34
CA ALA A 21 -4.01 2.82 11.30
C ALA A 21 -5.30 3.65 11.53
N GLY A 22 -5.15 4.92 11.94
CA GLY A 22 -6.28 5.83 12.17
C GLY A 22 -6.76 5.89 13.61
N TYR A 23 -5.86 5.93 14.60
CA TYR A 23 -6.22 5.95 16.01
C TYR A 23 -5.33 6.87 16.85
N GLU A 24 -5.84 7.33 17.98
CA GLU A 24 -5.02 8.03 18.98
C GLU A 24 -4.13 7.03 19.72
N ARG A 25 -2.83 7.32 19.78
CA ARG A 25 -1.85 6.53 20.52
C ARG A 25 -1.10 7.42 21.50
N THR A 26 -0.90 6.92 22.71
CA THR A 26 0.07 7.49 23.65
C THR A 26 1.44 6.89 23.40
N PHE A 27 2.40 7.73 23.10
CA PHE A 27 3.81 7.39 23.00
C PHE A 27 4.48 7.70 24.33
N GLU A 28 5.18 6.71 24.88
CA GLU A 28 5.85 6.86 26.17
C GLU A 28 7.09 7.75 26.06
N GLN A 29 7.53 8.29 27.21
CA GLN A 29 8.80 9.01 27.32
C GLN A 29 9.94 8.19 26.71
N GLY A 30 10.83 8.85 25.98
CA GLY A 30 11.95 8.19 25.28
C GLY A 30 11.64 7.77 23.85
N SER A 31 10.40 7.94 23.38
CA SER A 31 10.07 7.82 21.95
C SER A 31 10.88 8.83 21.12
N LEU A 32 11.28 8.44 19.92
CA LEU A 32 12.07 9.27 19.02
C LEU A 32 11.17 9.96 18.01
N ILE A 33 11.44 11.23 17.72
CA ILE A 33 10.66 12.06 16.80
C ILE A 33 11.60 12.55 15.70
N ILE A 34 11.25 12.28 14.46
CA ILE A 34 11.87 12.88 13.27
C ILE A 34 10.94 14.03 12.86
N PRO A 35 11.28 15.30 13.20
CA PRO A 35 10.47 16.45 12.81
C PRO A 35 10.40 16.56 11.29
N MET A 36 9.29 17.12 10.79
CA MET A 36 9.05 17.33 9.35
C MET A 36 8.57 18.76 9.07
N ASP A 37 8.88 19.68 9.97
CA ASP A 37 8.63 21.12 9.88
C ASP A 37 9.92 21.88 9.56
N LEU A 38 9.78 23.09 9.02
CA LEU A 38 10.93 23.92 8.63
C LEU A 38 11.67 24.55 9.82
N GLU A 39 11.13 24.47 11.04
CA GLU A 39 11.83 25.01 12.22
C GLU A 39 13.00 24.08 12.60
N TYR A 40 12.81 22.77 12.54
CA TYR A 40 13.82 21.79 12.96
C TYR A 40 14.37 20.89 11.85
N GLN A 41 13.78 20.88 10.65
CA GLN A 41 14.15 19.94 9.58
C GLN A 41 14.33 20.60 8.20
N ASP A 42 14.74 21.86 8.14
CA ASP A 42 14.85 22.62 6.90
C ASP A 42 15.91 22.06 5.92
N HIS A 43 17.09 21.70 6.43
CA HIS A 43 18.19 21.12 5.65
C HIS A 43 18.09 19.61 5.49
N GLY A 44 17.59 18.93 6.52
CA GLY A 44 17.52 17.47 6.56
C GLY A 44 16.25 16.87 5.95
N MET A 45 15.30 17.67 5.46
CA MET A 45 13.93 17.22 5.12
C MET A 45 13.91 16.01 4.18
N LEU A 46 14.62 16.08 3.06
CA LEU A 46 14.61 15.01 2.07
C LEU A 46 15.28 13.74 2.62
N GLN A 47 16.37 13.92 3.37
CA GLN A 47 17.14 12.83 4.00
C GLN A 47 16.38 12.14 5.15
N ALA A 48 15.37 12.79 5.73
CA ALA A 48 14.50 12.17 6.72
C ALA A 48 13.76 10.95 6.16
N TYR A 49 13.31 11.03 4.89
CA TYR A 49 12.68 9.89 4.20
C TYR A 49 13.66 8.72 4.01
N GLY A 50 14.93 8.99 3.69
CA GLY A 50 15.96 7.94 3.65
C GLY A 50 16.23 7.31 5.01
N LEU A 51 16.22 8.11 6.09
CA LEU A 51 16.33 7.57 7.44
C LEU A 51 15.14 6.64 7.76
N VAL A 52 13.91 7.06 7.46
CA VAL A 52 12.70 6.22 7.64
C VAL A 52 12.81 4.93 6.83
N PHE A 53 13.26 5.00 5.58
CA PHE A 53 13.53 3.81 4.75
C PHE A 53 14.48 2.84 5.46
N GLN A 54 15.61 3.32 5.99
CA GLN A 54 16.60 2.46 6.64
C GLN A 54 16.13 1.90 7.98
N LEU A 55 15.34 2.65 8.74
CA LEU A 55 14.69 2.16 9.96
C LEU A 55 13.76 0.98 9.63
N LEU A 56 12.87 1.16 8.66
CA LEU A 56 11.92 0.11 8.22
C LEU A 56 12.64 -1.11 7.65
N ARG A 57 13.64 -0.90 6.79
CA ARG A 57 14.45 -1.99 6.20
C ARG A 57 15.12 -2.87 7.26
N GLN A 58 15.49 -2.28 8.39
CA GLN A 58 16.12 -2.97 9.51
C GLN A 58 15.10 -3.41 10.59
N GLY A 59 13.82 -3.40 10.25
CA GLY A 59 12.71 -3.89 11.08
C GLY A 59 12.42 -3.03 12.30
N VAL A 60 12.68 -1.72 12.24
CA VAL A 60 12.18 -0.75 13.21
C VAL A 60 10.84 -0.24 12.72
N LYS A 61 9.78 -0.43 13.52
CA LYS A 61 8.45 0.11 13.21
C LYS A 61 8.48 1.63 13.32
N VAL A 62 7.87 2.32 12.35
CA VAL A 62 7.76 3.78 12.34
C VAL A 62 6.28 4.17 12.25
N TYR A 63 5.89 5.16 13.03
CA TYR A 63 4.54 5.71 13.05
C TYR A 63 4.52 7.04 12.34
N TRP A 64 3.62 7.21 11.37
CA TRP A 64 3.36 8.51 10.76
C TRP A 64 2.21 9.17 11.51
N VAL A 65 2.53 10.21 12.29
CA VAL A 65 1.58 10.86 13.19
C VAL A 65 1.08 12.15 12.55
N ILE A 66 -0.21 12.20 12.25
CA ILE A 66 -0.85 13.32 11.56
C ILE A 66 -2.18 13.58 12.23
N ASP A 67 -2.43 14.81 12.68
CA ASP A 67 -3.69 15.15 13.34
C ASP A 67 -4.89 14.99 12.39
N LEU A 68 -6.00 14.45 12.89
CA LEU A 68 -7.19 14.20 12.08
C LEU A 68 -7.93 15.49 11.72
N ASP A 69 -7.85 16.51 12.57
CA ASP A 69 -8.48 17.82 12.39
C ASP A 69 -7.47 18.85 11.85
N LYS A 70 -6.40 18.37 11.20
CA LYS A 70 -5.33 19.22 10.69
C LYS A 70 -5.88 20.26 9.71
N THR A 71 -5.39 21.48 9.84
CA THR A 71 -5.79 22.60 9.00
C THR A 71 -4.59 23.23 8.31
N TRP A 72 -4.81 23.84 7.15
CA TRP A 72 -3.80 24.58 6.42
C TRP A 72 -4.04 26.09 6.56
N HIS A 73 -2.98 26.83 6.89
CA HIS A 73 -3.02 28.30 6.93
C HIS A 73 -2.24 28.88 5.75
N HIS A 74 -2.97 29.47 4.79
CA HIS A 74 -2.41 29.89 3.50
C HIS A 74 -1.52 31.14 3.57
N ALA A 75 -1.79 32.06 4.50
CA ALA A 75 -0.93 33.23 4.71
C ALA A 75 0.24 32.88 5.66
N PRO A 76 1.34 33.65 5.62
CA PRO A 76 2.33 33.62 6.70
C PRO A 76 1.67 33.82 8.06
N CYS A 77 1.94 32.91 8.99
CA CYS A 77 1.37 32.97 10.35
C CYS A 77 1.66 34.28 11.11
N ASN A 78 2.71 35.00 10.72
CA ASN A 78 3.11 36.28 11.31
C ASN A 78 2.42 37.50 10.65
N ASP A 79 1.52 37.29 9.70
CA ASP A 79 0.65 38.36 9.18
C ASP A 79 -0.25 38.87 10.31
N GLN A 80 -0.16 40.16 10.62
CA GLN A 80 -0.95 40.77 11.69
C GLN A 80 -2.45 40.81 11.35
N ALA A 81 -2.81 40.79 10.07
CA ALA A 81 -4.19 40.77 9.63
C ALA A 81 -4.81 39.36 9.66
N ASP A 82 -3.98 38.33 9.56
CA ASP A 82 -4.39 36.92 9.50
C ASP A 82 -3.37 36.02 10.24
N PRO A 83 -3.24 36.16 11.58
CA PRO A 83 -2.29 35.36 12.33
C PRO A 83 -2.86 33.97 12.61
N CYS A 84 -2.02 32.95 12.50
CA CYS A 84 -2.42 31.61 12.91
C CYS A 84 -2.42 31.46 14.44
N PRO A 85 -3.23 30.53 15.00
CA PRO A 85 -3.35 30.38 16.44
C PRO A 85 -2.12 29.70 17.08
N TRP A 86 -1.32 28.95 16.32
CA TRP A 86 -0.13 28.25 16.81
C TRP A 86 1.17 29.06 16.63
N ASP A 87 2.22 28.67 17.34
CA ASP A 87 3.56 29.27 17.26
C ASP A 87 4.49 28.43 16.39
N CYS A 88 5.55 29.04 15.85
CA CYS A 88 6.54 28.36 15.02
C CYS A 88 7.58 27.60 15.84
N GLY A 89 8.03 28.20 16.93
CA GLY A 89 8.98 27.58 17.84
C GLY A 89 8.25 26.83 18.95
N GLU A 90 8.60 27.14 20.19
CA GLU A 90 7.94 26.56 21.36
C GLU A 90 6.53 27.16 21.55
N GLU A 91 5.60 26.33 22.04
CA GLU A 91 4.22 26.74 22.32
C GLU A 91 4.18 27.84 23.38
N GLY A 92 3.52 28.96 23.07
CA GLY A 92 3.42 30.13 23.95
C GLY A 92 4.59 31.11 23.82
N SER A 93 5.55 30.86 22.92
CA SER A 93 6.64 31.80 22.62
C SER A 93 6.15 33.09 21.95
N GLY A 94 5.00 33.03 21.26
CA GLY A 94 4.48 34.12 20.44
C GLY A 94 5.27 34.36 19.15
N VAL A 95 6.28 33.53 18.85
CA VAL A 95 7.03 33.59 17.60
C VAL A 95 6.20 32.88 16.53
N LYS A 96 5.65 33.64 15.58
CA LYS A 96 4.82 33.12 14.49
C LYS A 96 5.65 32.76 13.27
N CYS A 97 5.22 31.74 12.51
CA CYS A 97 5.93 31.35 11.30
C CYS A 97 5.91 32.45 10.24
N PRO A 98 7.04 32.75 9.59
CA PRO A 98 7.09 33.71 8.49
C PRO A 98 6.61 33.12 7.15
N TYR A 99 5.96 31.96 7.17
CA TYR A 99 5.53 31.20 6.01
C TYR A 99 4.16 30.52 6.24
N PRO A 100 3.45 30.13 5.18
CA PRO A 100 2.26 29.27 5.23
C PRO A 100 2.60 27.91 5.85
N THR A 101 1.72 27.39 6.70
CA THR A 101 2.01 26.19 7.48
C THR A 101 0.71 25.49 7.88
N ALA A 102 0.80 24.19 8.15
CA ALA A 102 -0.30 23.45 8.72
C ALA A 102 -0.35 23.62 10.26
N SER A 103 -1.50 23.31 10.87
CA SER A 103 -1.59 23.18 12.32
C SER A 103 -0.70 22.03 12.83
N PRO A 104 -0.22 22.10 14.08
CA PRO A 104 0.54 21.01 14.70
C PRO A 104 -0.19 19.67 14.74
N ASP A 105 0.58 18.60 14.54
CA ASP A 105 0.15 17.20 14.60
C ASP A 105 0.07 16.70 16.05
N PHE A 106 0.99 17.18 16.90
CA PHE A 106 0.96 16.99 18.35
C PHE A 106 1.92 17.98 19.03
N TYR A 107 1.83 18.07 20.35
CA TYR A 107 2.73 18.86 21.19
C TYR A 107 3.44 17.97 22.19
N THR A 108 4.76 18.17 22.36
CA THR A 108 5.52 17.49 23.41
C THR A 108 6.84 18.21 23.72
N ALA A 109 7.31 18.02 24.95
CA ALA A 109 8.68 18.32 25.36
C ALA A 109 9.67 17.28 24.82
N ALA A 110 10.87 17.73 24.45
CA ALA A 110 11.90 16.83 23.95
C ALA A 110 13.33 17.28 24.27
N GLU A 111 14.29 16.42 23.96
CA GLU A 111 15.70 16.77 23.88
C GLU A 111 16.26 16.44 22.50
N VAL A 112 17.22 17.23 22.03
CA VAL A 112 17.89 17.03 20.74
C VAL A 112 18.82 15.83 20.80
N LEU A 113 18.65 14.84 19.92
CA LEU A 113 19.65 13.79 19.69
C LEU A 113 20.58 14.17 18.53
N TRP A 114 20.00 14.61 17.43
CA TRP A 114 20.68 15.13 16.25
C TRP A 114 19.99 16.41 15.81
N ASP A 115 20.77 17.37 15.31
CA ASP A 115 20.27 18.65 14.80
C ASP A 115 20.88 18.91 13.41
N GLY A 116 20.01 18.87 12.40
CA GLY A 116 20.32 19.16 11.00
C GLY A 116 20.58 20.64 10.73
N GLU A 117 20.06 21.53 11.58
CA GLU A 117 20.20 22.99 11.42
C GLU A 117 21.49 23.52 12.06
N GLY A 118 22.12 22.73 12.94
CA GLY A 118 23.35 23.09 13.64
C GLY A 118 23.21 24.27 14.60
N THR A 119 21.99 24.53 15.06
CA THR A 119 21.63 25.63 15.97
C THR A 119 21.58 25.20 17.44
N LEU A 120 21.33 23.93 17.71
CA LEU A 120 21.19 23.30 19.02
C LEU A 120 22.23 22.19 19.22
N GLY A 121 22.76 22.09 20.44
CA GLY A 121 23.64 20.99 20.81
C GLY A 121 22.88 19.72 21.17
N GLN A 122 23.50 18.56 21.03
CA GLN A 122 22.97 17.30 21.57
C GLN A 122 22.64 17.44 23.07
N GLY A 123 21.46 16.99 23.46
CA GLY A 123 20.91 17.12 24.81
C GLY A 123 20.29 18.50 25.11
N ALA A 124 20.24 19.42 24.15
CA ALA A 124 19.50 20.66 24.31
C ALA A 124 18.01 20.37 24.54
N THR A 125 17.42 21.04 25.54
CA THR A 125 16.00 20.90 25.87
C THR A 125 15.15 21.71 24.91
N ILE A 126 14.08 21.08 24.41
CA ILE A 126 12.96 21.68 23.70
C ILE A 126 11.78 21.60 24.66
N THR A 127 11.28 22.75 25.14
CA THR A 127 10.35 22.75 26.27
C THR A 127 8.99 22.15 25.91
N ARG A 128 8.34 22.65 24.86
CA ARG A 128 7.12 22.08 24.30
C ARG A 128 6.93 22.63 22.90
N HIS A 129 7.06 21.77 21.90
CA HIS A 129 6.98 22.18 20.50
C HIS A 129 5.79 21.53 19.80
N GLY A 130 5.11 22.30 18.95
CA GLY A 130 4.06 21.81 18.07
C GLY A 130 4.65 21.29 16.76
N TYR A 131 4.96 19.99 16.74
CA TYR A 131 5.53 19.32 15.58
C TYR A 131 4.53 19.34 14.42
N ARG A 132 5.01 19.63 13.22
CA ARG A 132 4.18 19.86 12.02
C ARG A 132 4.70 19.07 10.82
N GLY A 133 3.94 19.12 9.74
CA GLY A 133 4.29 18.49 8.48
C GLY A 133 4.28 16.96 8.51
N GLY A 134 3.56 16.34 9.45
CA GLY A 134 3.46 14.89 9.55
C GLY A 134 4.76 14.26 10.03
N PRO A 135 5.20 14.53 11.27
CA PRO A 135 6.41 13.95 11.84
C PRO A 135 6.33 12.41 11.89
N PHE A 136 7.51 11.78 11.82
CA PHE A 136 7.65 10.35 12.03
C PHE A 136 8.06 10.07 13.48
N VAL A 137 7.48 9.03 14.08
CA VAL A 137 7.74 8.65 15.47
C VAL A 137 8.18 7.20 15.55
N VAL A 138 9.24 6.93 16.32
CA VAL A 138 9.64 5.58 16.74
C VAL A 138 9.26 5.43 18.21
N ASP A 139 8.53 4.36 18.54
CA ASP A 139 8.11 4.10 19.92
C ASP A 139 9.32 3.88 20.84
N SER A 140 9.20 4.24 22.11
CA SER A 140 10.27 4.09 23.10
C SER A 140 10.75 2.65 23.24
N ALA A 141 9.88 1.66 22.99
CA ALA A 141 10.23 0.24 22.96
C ALA A 141 11.26 -0.10 21.88
N ASP A 142 11.25 0.61 20.76
CA ASP A 142 12.16 0.39 19.62
C ASP A 142 13.33 1.40 19.57
N ALA A 143 13.31 2.43 20.43
CA ALA A 143 14.33 3.49 20.43
C ALA A 143 15.77 2.95 20.55
N ALA A 144 16.00 1.94 21.38
CA ALA A 144 17.32 1.33 21.55
C ALA A 144 17.84 0.66 20.27
N LYS A 145 16.94 0.10 19.45
CA LYS A 145 17.27 -0.49 18.15
C LYS A 145 17.47 0.59 17.07
N ALA A 146 16.69 1.67 17.14
CA ALA A 146 16.72 2.75 16.17
C ALA A 146 17.97 3.65 16.28
N ILE A 147 18.45 3.95 17.49
CA ILE A 147 19.56 4.90 17.72
C ILE A 147 20.82 4.53 16.93
N PRO A 148 21.34 3.28 16.94
CA PRO A 148 22.52 2.94 16.14
C PRO A 148 22.34 3.16 14.63
N ILE A 149 21.11 3.00 14.11
CA ILE A 149 20.78 3.24 12.70
C ILE A 149 20.81 4.74 12.42
N ILE A 150 20.19 5.54 13.29
CA ILE A 150 20.16 7.00 13.22
C ILE A 150 21.58 7.57 13.28
N ASP A 151 22.40 7.09 14.22
CA ASP A 151 23.78 7.52 14.38
C ASP A 151 24.60 7.18 13.12
N ALA A 152 24.49 5.95 12.59
CA ALA A 152 25.16 5.57 11.34
C ALA A 152 24.70 6.40 10.13
N TRP A 153 23.42 6.79 10.10
CA TRP A 153 22.88 7.64 9.04
C TRP A 153 23.45 9.06 9.10
N ASN A 154 23.54 9.65 10.29
CA ASN A 154 23.94 11.05 10.49
C ASN A 154 25.46 11.24 10.67
N ASP A 155 26.23 10.20 11.00
CA ASP A 155 27.68 10.26 11.17
C ASP A 155 28.42 9.54 10.05
N GLN A 156 29.02 10.30 9.13
CA GLN A 156 29.80 9.76 8.02
C GLN A 156 31.02 8.94 8.49
N SER A 157 31.51 9.14 9.72
CA SER A 157 32.61 8.34 10.27
C SER A 157 32.21 6.89 10.56
N LEU A 158 30.91 6.59 10.62
CA LEU A 158 30.36 5.26 10.83
C LEU A 158 30.06 4.51 9.52
N TRP A 159 30.20 5.14 8.36
CA TRP A 159 29.84 4.55 7.06
C TRP A 159 30.70 3.36 6.67
N ASP A 160 31.98 3.34 7.04
CA ASP A 160 32.86 2.17 6.78
C ASP A 160 32.36 0.91 7.49
N ALA A 161 31.80 1.07 8.71
CA ALA A 161 31.20 -0.02 9.47
C ALA A 161 29.73 -0.30 9.05
N ASN A 162 29.09 0.69 8.42
CA ASN A 162 27.69 0.64 7.98
C ASN A 162 27.57 1.09 6.52
N PRO A 163 28.07 0.31 5.53
CA PRO A 163 28.11 0.75 4.14
C PRO A 163 26.75 1.10 3.55
N TRP A 164 25.67 0.55 4.10
CA TRP A 164 24.28 0.86 3.72
C TRP A 164 23.87 2.31 3.99
N ALA A 165 24.59 3.04 4.85
CA ALA A 165 24.33 4.46 5.15
C ALA A 165 25.06 5.42 4.21
N SER A 166 26.05 4.92 3.45
CA SER A 166 26.87 5.72 2.54
C SER A 166 26.06 6.21 1.35
N ARG A 167 26.17 7.50 1.04
CA ARG A 167 25.38 8.18 0.01
C ARG A 167 26.07 9.45 -0.49
N THR A 168 25.77 9.84 -1.72
CA THR A 168 26.45 10.97 -2.39
C THR A 168 25.88 12.34 -2.00
N VAL A 169 24.60 12.41 -1.66
CA VAL A 169 23.95 13.59 -1.09
C VAL A 169 23.79 13.38 0.41
N PHE A 170 24.32 14.29 1.21
CA PHE A 170 24.35 14.16 2.66
C PHE A 170 23.90 15.46 3.34
N HIS A 171 22.87 15.31 4.17
CA HIS A 171 22.44 16.30 5.16
C HIS A 171 22.14 15.54 6.46
N VAL A 172 22.44 16.17 7.59
CA VAL A 172 22.09 15.62 8.91
C VAL A 172 20.58 15.72 9.07
N VAL A 173 19.96 14.64 9.52
CA VAL A 173 18.54 14.57 9.86
C VAL A 173 18.39 14.90 11.34
N SER A 174 17.58 15.91 11.68
CA SER A 174 17.27 16.18 13.08
C SER A 174 16.45 15.03 13.66
N VAL A 175 16.76 14.67 14.90
CA VAL A 175 16.01 13.66 15.65
C VAL A 175 15.93 14.13 17.09
N HIS A 176 14.73 14.13 17.63
CA HIS A 176 14.48 14.47 19.02
C HIS A 176 14.06 13.24 19.81
N ARG A 177 14.27 13.27 21.12
CA ARG A 177 13.75 12.27 22.06
C ARG A 177 12.73 12.93 22.97
N ALA A 178 11.51 12.40 22.99
CA ALA A 178 10.46 12.90 23.86
C ALA A 178 10.88 12.77 25.34
N THR A 179 10.83 13.87 26.09
CA THR A 179 11.16 13.91 27.52
C THR A 179 9.96 13.65 28.42
N GLU A 180 8.78 13.53 27.84
CA GLU A 180 7.52 13.13 28.48
C GLU A 180 6.70 12.25 27.53
N SER A 181 5.64 11.62 28.04
CA SER A 181 4.68 10.94 27.17
C SER A 181 3.77 11.95 26.47
N PHE A 182 3.32 11.61 25.28
CA PHE A 182 2.41 12.45 24.49
C PHE A 182 1.43 11.59 23.71
N THR A 183 0.30 12.19 23.33
CA THR A 183 -0.68 11.53 22.47
C THR A 183 -0.63 12.15 21.08
N GLY A 184 -0.66 11.30 20.06
CA GLY A 184 -0.77 11.71 18.68
C GLY A 184 -1.68 10.76 17.90
N TYR A 185 -2.28 11.26 16.82
CA TYR A 185 -3.11 10.44 15.94
C TYR A 185 -2.21 9.70 14.93
N VAL A 186 -2.12 8.38 15.07
CA VAL A 186 -1.36 7.52 14.17
C VAL A 186 -2.14 7.36 12.89
N ARG A 187 -1.72 8.07 11.84
CA ARG A 187 -2.35 7.98 10.52
C ARG A 187 -1.87 6.77 9.74
N LYS A 188 -0.62 6.33 9.93
CA LYS A 188 -0.07 5.08 9.37
C LYS A 188 0.89 4.39 10.35
N GLU A 189 0.81 3.07 10.43
CA GLU A 189 1.90 2.23 10.96
C GLU A 189 2.70 1.68 9.80
N MET A 190 3.99 2.00 9.73
CA MET A 190 4.89 1.55 8.68
C MET A 190 5.76 0.41 9.20
N LEU A 191 5.79 -0.68 8.44
CA LEU A 191 6.38 -1.97 8.85
C LEU A 191 7.51 -2.44 7.95
N ALA A 192 7.53 -2.00 6.69
CA ALA A 192 8.52 -2.43 5.71
C ALA A 192 8.91 -1.29 4.77
N ALA A 193 10.20 -1.21 4.43
CA ALA A 193 10.72 -0.31 3.40
C ALA A 193 10.29 -0.79 2.00
N PRO A 194 9.78 0.11 1.13
CA PRO A 194 9.28 -0.26 -0.19
C PRO A 194 10.40 -0.70 -1.14
N THR A 195 10.09 -1.60 -2.08
CA THR A 195 10.88 -1.74 -3.33
C THR A 195 10.33 -0.75 -4.35
N ILE A 196 11.21 0.01 -5.00
CA ILE A 196 10.82 1.13 -5.86
C ILE A 196 11.28 0.85 -7.28
N ALA A 197 10.38 0.91 -8.26
CA ALA A 197 10.70 0.90 -9.68
C ALA A 197 10.68 2.33 -10.23
N VAL A 198 11.69 2.67 -11.02
CA VAL A 198 11.76 3.91 -11.80
C VAL A 198 11.58 3.57 -13.27
N PHE A 199 10.55 4.11 -13.91
CA PHE A 199 10.34 3.93 -15.33
C PHE A 199 11.36 4.76 -16.12
N SER A 200 12.22 4.07 -16.88
CA SER A 200 13.14 4.61 -17.87
C SER A 200 12.40 5.17 -19.09
N ASP A 201 11.74 6.30 -18.89
CA ASP A 201 10.98 7.03 -19.91
C ASP A 201 11.78 8.10 -20.65
N GLY A 202 13.09 8.09 -20.49
CA GLY A 202 14.00 9.09 -21.04
C GLY A 202 14.17 10.32 -20.13
N ASN A 203 13.48 10.41 -19.00
CA ASN A 203 13.70 11.41 -17.94
C ASN A 203 13.65 10.83 -16.52
N GLU A 204 13.99 9.55 -16.40
CA GLU A 204 14.17 8.86 -15.13
C GLU A 204 15.25 9.51 -14.24
N ASP A 205 16.11 10.37 -14.79
CA ASP A 205 17.06 11.19 -14.03
C ASP A 205 16.36 12.12 -13.02
N ILE A 206 15.10 12.50 -13.27
CA ILE A 206 14.30 13.32 -12.36
C ILE A 206 13.96 12.51 -11.10
N ALA A 207 13.30 11.37 -11.28
CA ALA A 207 12.95 10.42 -10.23
C ALA A 207 14.17 10.01 -9.39
N THR A 208 15.23 9.58 -10.07
CA THR A 208 16.47 9.16 -9.41
C THR A 208 17.14 10.33 -8.67
N SER A 209 17.02 11.58 -9.13
CA SER A 209 17.53 12.73 -8.39
C SER A 209 16.80 12.93 -7.05
N TYR A 210 15.48 12.70 -7.00
CA TYR A 210 14.69 12.77 -5.77
C TYR A 210 15.10 11.67 -4.79
N LEU A 211 15.21 10.43 -5.27
CA LEU A 211 15.62 9.27 -4.47
C LEU A 211 17.06 9.44 -3.92
N ARG A 212 17.98 9.95 -4.74
CA ARG A 212 19.35 10.28 -4.31
C ARG A 212 19.38 11.40 -3.28
N ALA A 213 18.58 12.45 -3.47
CA ALA A 213 18.45 13.54 -2.51
C ALA A 213 17.86 13.08 -1.16
N ALA A 214 17.07 12.01 -1.16
CA ALA A 214 16.61 11.33 0.05
C ALA A 214 17.60 10.28 0.58
N GLY A 215 18.56 9.83 -0.23
CA GLY A 215 19.47 8.73 0.13
C GLY A 215 18.81 7.34 0.07
N ILE A 216 17.72 7.18 -0.69
CA ILE A 216 17.01 5.90 -0.85
C ILE A 216 17.70 5.10 -1.96
N PRO A 217 18.22 3.89 -1.66
CA PRO A 217 18.89 3.05 -2.65
C PRO A 217 17.90 2.18 -3.44
N GLN A 218 18.44 1.55 -4.49
CA GLN A 218 17.82 0.43 -5.18
C GLN A 218 17.72 -0.81 -4.27
N SER A 219 16.94 -1.79 -4.73
CA SER A 219 16.70 -3.09 -4.10
C SER A 219 17.99 -3.88 -3.87
N ASN A 220 18.99 -3.74 -4.75
CA ASN A 220 20.31 -4.33 -4.60
C ASN A 220 21.23 -3.56 -3.62
N GLY A 221 20.75 -2.46 -3.04
CA GLY A 221 21.48 -1.61 -2.10
C GLY A 221 22.37 -0.53 -2.74
N ASN A 222 22.49 -0.51 -4.07
CA ASN A 222 23.22 0.56 -4.77
C ASN A 222 22.41 1.86 -4.78
N GLU A 223 23.10 3.00 -4.80
CA GLU A 223 22.45 4.29 -5.09
C GLU A 223 21.81 4.24 -6.49
N PHE A 224 20.66 4.89 -6.69
CA PHE A 224 20.15 5.11 -8.04
C PHE A 224 21.16 5.96 -8.84
N PRO A 225 21.38 5.67 -10.13
CA PRO A 225 22.35 6.40 -10.94
C PRO A 225 21.83 7.79 -11.32
N ALA A 226 22.73 8.74 -11.51
CA ALA A 226 22.39 10.06 -12.04
C ALA A 226 22.22 10.06 -13.58
N GLN A 227 22.70 9.01 -14.24
CA GLN A 227 22.64 8.85 -15.69
C GLN A 227 21.37 8.09 -16.10
N LYS A 228 20.88 8.44 -17.28
CA LYS A 228 19.76 7.79 -17.96
C LYS A 228 20.15 6.43 -18.55
N CYS A 229 19.17 5.57 -18.77
CA CYS A 229 19.33 4.21 -19.30
C CYS A 229 19.77 4.15 -20.77
N ASP A 230 19.72 5.26 -21.50
CA ASP A 230 20.35 5.36 -22.81
C ASP A 230 21.90 5.40 -22.71
N LYS A 231 22.45 5.64 -21.51
CA LYS A 231 23.89 5.67 -21.21
C LYS A 231 24.40 4.50 -20.38
N ILE A 232 23.53 3.82 -19.64
CA ILE A 232 23.89 2.72 -18.75
C ILE A 232 22.90 1.56 -18.88
N PRO A 233 23.31 0.31 -18.66
CA PRO A 233 22.37 -0.80 -18.61
C PRO A 233 21.35 -0.63 -17.47
N CYS A 234 20.08 -0.86 -17.78
CA CYS A 234 18.96 -0.79 -16.86
C CYS A 234 18.07 -2.02 -16.98
N GLY A 235 17.32 -2.29 -15.91
CA GLY A 235 16.34 -3.36 -15.84
C GLY A 235 16.88 -4.62 -15.16
N PRO A 236 16.01 -5.64 -14.95
CA PRO A 236 16.37 -6.84 -14.23
C PRO A 236 17.63 -7.52 -14.76
N GLY A 237 18.52 -7.92 -13.85
CA GLY A 237 19.81 -8.57 -14.19
C GLY A 237 20.95 -7.61 -14.52
N THR A 238 20.75 -6.29 -14.42
CA THR A 238 21.81 -5.28 -14.55
C THR A 238 22.25 -4.75 -13.18
N GLU A 239 23.21 -3.81 -13.15
CA GLU A 239 23.58 -3.08 -11.92
C GLU A 239 22.48 -2.12 -11.45
N ASN A 240 21.51 -1.79 -12.34
CA ASN A 240 20.37 -0.91 -12.07
C ASN A 240 19.03 -1.67 -12.27
N PRO A 241 18.77 -2.70 -11.44
CA PRO A 241 17.64 -3.61 -11.63
C PRO A 241 16.28 -2.93 -11.57
N ASP A 242 16.20 -1.84 -10.81
CA ASP A 242 14.96 -1.13 -10.49
C ASP A 242 14.63 -0.03 -11.52
N MET A 243 15.49 0.20 -12.50
CA MET A 243 15.22 1.12 -13.61
C MET A 243 14.60 0.35 -14.78
N LEU A 244 13.28 0.40 -14.91
CA LEU A 244 12.53 -0.45 -15.84
C LEU A 244 12.35 0.26 -17.19
N THR A 245 12.71 -0.39 -18.28
CA THR A 245 12.45 0.05 -19.65
C THR A 245 11.04 -0.32 -20.11
N VAL A 246 10.54 0.28 -21.20
CA VAL A 246 9.26 -0.13 -21.80
C VAL A 246 9.21 -1.65 -22.08
N PRO A 247 10.19 -2.25 -22.78
CA PRO A 247 10.18 -3.69 -23.03
C PRO A 247 10.18 -4.55 -21.76
N SER A 248 10.82 -4.08 -20.67
CA SER A 248 10.77 -4.83 -19.42
C SER A 248 9.43 -4.71 -18.72
N ILE A 249 8.73 -3.56 -18.79
CA ILE A 249 7.42 -3.41 -18.15
C ILE A 249 6.35 -4.16 -18.94
N MET A 250 6.35 -4.08 -20.27
CA MET A 250 5.35 -4.76 -21.10
C MET A 250 5.53 -6.29 -21.18
N GLY A 251 6.72 -6.78 -20.82
CA GLY A 251 7.11 -8.19 -20.93
C GLY A 251 6.98 -8.79 -22.34
N ASP A 252 6.68 -10.10 -22.42
CA ASP A 252 6.61 -10.83 -23.69
C ASP A 252 5.21 -10.71 -24.31
N MET A 253 5.11 -9.92 -25.37
CA MET A 253 3.88 -9.71 -26.14
C MET A 253 3.59 -10.80 -27.18
N GLY A 254 4.48 -11.78 -27.34
CA GLY A 254 4.33 -12.84 -28.34
C GLY A 254 4.48 -12.32 -29.78
N THR A 255 3.63 -12.82 -30.69
CA THR A 255 3.67 -12.46 -32.11
C THR A 255 2.32 -11.97 -32.58
N CYS A 256 2.24 -11.28 -33.73
CA CYS A 256 0.94 -10.83 -34.25
C CYS A 256 -0.08 -11.96 -34.44
N ASP A 257 0.33 -13.20 -34.75
CA ASP A 257 -0.60 -14.34 -34.92
C ASP A 257 -1.05 -14.96 -33.58
N ALA A 258 -0.28 -14.74 -32.52
CA ALA A 258 -0.55 -15.21 -31.18
C ALA A 258 -0.11 -14.15 -30.16
N PRO A 259 -0.83 -13.01 -30.09
CA PRO A 259 -0.50 -11.98 -29.11
C PRO A 259 -0.68 -12.54 -27.70
N ASN A 260 0.23 -12.16 -26.81
CA ASN A 260 0.06 -12.42 -25.40
C ASN A 260 -0.82 -11.31 -24.78
N TYR A 261 -1.85 -11.71 -24.04
CA TYR A 261 -2.76 -10.81 -23.34
C TYR A 261 -2.61 -10.92 -21.82
N ASP A 262 -1.55 -11.56 -21.35
CA ASP A 262 -1.20 -11.60 -19.95
C ASP A 262 -0.46 -10.32 -19.55
N HIS A 263 -1.19 -9.36 -18.98
CA HIS A 263 -0.66 -8.09 -18.49
C HIS A 263 0.00 -8.21 -17.10
N ARG A 264 0.55 -9.38 -16.78
CA ARG A 264 1.34 -9.64 -15.57
C ARG A 264 2.63 -10.41 -15.86
N ASN A 265 3.11 -10.30 -17.09
CA ASN A 265 4.29 -11.04 -17.54
C ASN A 265 5.54 -10.15 -17.59
N GLY A 266 5.38 -8.84 -17.39
CA GLY A 266 6.44 -7.87 -17.26
C GLY A 266 7.17 -7.88 -15.93
N ALA A 267 8.21 -7.06 -15.85
CA ALA A 267 9.08 -6.92 -14.69
C ALA A 267 8.40 -6.31 -13.45
N LEU A 268 7.21 -5.73 -13.60
CA LEU A 268 6.41 -5.29 -12.46
C LEU A 268 5.97 -6.45 -11.56
N PHE A 269 5.97 -7.67 -12.11
CA PHE A 269 5.55 -8.88 -11.44
C PHE A 269 6.71 -9.86 -11.29
N THR A 270 6.63 -10.65 -10.23
CA THR A 270 7.38 -11.90 -10.09
C THR A 270 6.84 -12.94 -11.08
N PRO A 271 7.58 -14.02 -11.36
CA PRO A 271 7.12 -15.06 -12.30
C PRO A 271 5.79 -15.75 -11.93
N ASP A 272 5.34 -15.62 -10.69
CA ASP A 272 4.05 -16.10 -10.17
C ASP A 272 2.97 -15.00 -10.10
N GLY A 273 3.17 -13.86 -10.78
CA GLY A 273 2.13 -12.85 -10.99
C GLY A 273 1.83 -11.96 -9.78
N ILE A 274 2.75 -11.90 -8.80
CA ILE A 274 2.67 -11.00 -7.64
C ILE A 274 3.53 -9.75 -7.90
N PRO A 275 3.12 -8.56 -7.44
CA PRO A 275 3.96 -7.37 -7.55
C PRO A 275 5.39 -7.57 -7.01
N ALA A 276 6.39 -7.35 -7.85
CA ALA A 276 7.80 -7.35 -7.46
C ALA A 276 8.19 -6.03 -6.76
N TYR A 277 7.42 -4.97 -7.01
CA TYR A 277 7.63 -3.62 -6.51
C TYR A 277 6.48 -3.17 -5.62
N CYS A 278 6.80 -2.28 -4.69
CA CYS A 278 5.81 -1.56 -3.88
C CYS A 278 5.27 -0.34 -4.63
N GLN A 279 6.12 0.27 -5.44
CA GLN A 279 5.76 1.45 -6.21
C GLN A 279 6.49 1.47 -7.55
N ILE A 280 5.82 2.00 -8.58
CA ILE A 280 6.44 2.45 -9.82
C ILE A 280 6.22 3.94 -10.01
N MET A 281 7.19 4.63 -10.59
CA MET A 281 7.08 6.04 -10.96
C MET A 281 7.44 6.29 -12.42
N SER A 282 6.71 7.20 -13.05
CA SER A 282 6.96 7.73 -14.40
C SER A 282 7.01 9.25 -14.34
N MET A 283 7.92 9.87 -15.09
CA MET A 283 8.13 11.32 -15.01
C MET A 283 7.67 12.02 -16.28
N HIS A 284 7.98 11.47 -17.45
CA HIS A 284 7.81 12.17 -18.74
C HIS A 284 7.46 11.26 -19.90
N TRP A 285 7.08 10.01 -19.63
CA TRP A 285 6.63 9.13 -20.69
C TRP A 285 5.44 9.76 -21.43
N GLY A 286 5.60 10.01 -22.72
CA GLY A 286 4.68 10.87 -23.47
C GLY A 286 3.60 10.09 -24.20
N VAL A 287 2.55 10.79 -24.63
CA VAL A 287 1.47 10.21 -25.44
C VAL A 287 1.99 9.59 -26.75
N ASN A 288 3.03 10.15 -27.36
CA ASN A 288 3.61 9.54 -28.57
C ASN A 288 4.23 8.16 -28.28
N ASP A 289 4.94 8.01 -27.16
CA ASP A 289 5.54 6.74 -26.75
C ASP A 289 4.47 5.74 -26.33
N ARG A 290 3.38 6.22 -25.71
CA ARG A 290 2.17 5.42 -25.47
C ARG A 290 1.57 4.89 -26.77
N GLU A 291 1.34 5.75 -27.76
CA GLU A 291 0.70 5.36 -29.03
C GLU A 291 1.62 4.57 -29.98
N THR A 292 2.87 4.32 -29.59
CA THR A 292 3.81 3.58 -30.43
C THR A 292 3.59 2.08 -30.28
N VAL A 293 3.55 1.40 -31.43
CA VAL A 293 3.49 -0.06 -31.53
C VAL A 293 4.50 -0.54 -32.59
N GLU A 294 5.41 -1.43 -32.20
CA GLU A 294 6.46 -1.96 -33.07
C GLU A 294 6.45 -3.49 -33.18
N CYS A 295 6.66 -3.98 -34.39
CA CYS A 295 6.75 -5.36 -34.81
C CYS A 295 8.14 -5.59 -35.43
N ASP A 296 8.90 -6.56 -34.94
CA ASP A 296 10.30 -6.83 -35.32
C ASP A 296 11.19 -5.55 -35.31
N GLY A 297 10.90 -4.60 -34.40
CA GLY A 297 11.63 -3.34 -34.25
C GLY A 297 11.26 -2.23 -35.25
N GLY A 298 10.14 -2.34 -35.97
CA GLY A 298 9.59 -1.27 -36.81
C GLY A 298 8.07 -1.14 -36.66
N ASN A 299 7.44 -0.13 -37.26
CA ASN A 299 5.99 0.11 -37.07
C ASN A 299 5.13 -1.12 -37.39
N CYS A 300 4.25 -1.49 -36.44
CA CYS A 300 3.25 -2.53 -36.70
C CYS A 300 2.16 -2.02 -37.68
N PRO A 301 1.78 -2.80 -38.71
CA PRO A 301 0.60 -2.56 -39.53
C PRO A 301 -0.69 -2.56 -38.70
N ALA A 302 -1.70 -1.83 -39.18
CA ALA A 302 -3.03 -1.77 -38.54
C ALA A 302 -3.82 -3.09 -38.60
N ASP A 303 -3.53 -3.93 -39.60
CA ASP A 303 -4.16 -5.25 -39.75
C ASP A 303 -3.22 -6.38 -39.34
N GLN A 304 -3.76 -7.35 -38.58
CA GLN A 304 -3.03 -8.51 -38.06
C GLN A 304 -2.36 -9.33 -39.18
N ALA A 305 -2.99 -9.43 -40.35
CA ALA A 305 -2.45 -10.17 -41.48
C ALA A 305 -1.17 -9.53 -42.03
N GLY A 306 -1.03 -8.21 -41.92
CA GLY A 306 0.13 -7.43 -42.34
C GLY A 306 1.39 -7.69 -41.54
N CYS A 307 1.29 -8.13 -40.27
CA CYS A 307 2.42 -8.48 -39.42
C CYS A 307 2.47 -9.95 -39.00
N SER A 308 1.76 -10.84 -39.69
CA SER A 308 1.76 -12.28 -39.39
C SER A 308 3.18 -12.83 -39.20
N GLY A 309 3.39 -13.52 -38.08
CA GLY A 309 4.67 -14.09 -37.64
C GLY A 309 5.68 -13.11 -37.04
N GLN A 310 5.46 -11.79 -37.10
CA GLN A 310 6.36 -10.80 -36.51
C GLN A 310 6.19 -10.75 -34.99
N ALA A 311 7.30 -10.60 -34.27
CA ALA A 311 7.27 -10.42 -32.83
C ALA A 311 6.82 -8.99 -32.50
N ILE A 312 5.97 -8.82 -31.51
CA ILE A 312 5.58 -7.49 -31.03
C ILE A 312 6.68 -7.04 -30.06
N THR A 313 7.51 -6.09 -30.48
CA THR A 313 8.72 -5.67 -29.76
C THR A 313 8.54 -4.42 -28.92
N TYR A 314 7.44 -3.69 -29.13
CA TYR A 314 7.07 -2.52 -28.35
C TYR A 314 5.55 -2.31 -28.43
N HIS A 315 4.89 -2.05 -27.30
CA HIS A 315 3.48 -1.67 -27.27
C HIS A 315 3.22 -0.74 -26.09
N GLY A 316 3.10 0.57 -26.33
CA GLY A 316 2.98 1.53 -25.23
C GLY A 316 1.72 1.32 -24.39
N HIS A 317 0.58 1.00 -25.00
CA HIS A 317 -0.64 0.68 -24.24
C HIS A 317 -0.50 -0.58 -23.36
N GLU A 318 0.47 -1.46 -23.62
CA GLU A 318 0.71 -2.62 -22.73
C GLU A 318 1.29 -2.17 -21.40
N VAL A 319 2.13 -1.14 -21.39
CA VAL A 319 2.64 -0.53 -20.15
C VAL A 319 1.48 -0.04 -19.27
N ILE A 320 0.42 0.50 -19.87
CA ILE A 320 -0.80 0.92 -19.16
C ILE A 320 -1.51 -0.27 -18.55
N ALA A 321 -1.64 -1.38 -19.29
CA ALA A 321 -2.31 -2.58 -18.80
C ALA A 321 -1.53 -3.26 -17.67
N GLU A 322 -0.20 -3.34 -17.79
CA GLU A 322 0.69 -3.86 -16.74
C GLU A 322 0.61 -3.00 -15.47
N VAL A 323 0.65 -1.66 -15.59
CA VAL A 323 0.45 -0.75 -14.44
C VAL A 323 -0.96 -0.86 -13.86
N ARG A 324 -2.00 -1.04 -14.69
CA ARG A 324 -3.36 -1.25 -14.22
C ARG A 324 -3.51 -2.56 -13.44
N GLN A 325 -2.91 -3.66 -13.92
CA GLN A 325 -2.87 -4.92 -13.18
C GLN A 325 -2.05 -4.80 -11.91
N PHE A 326 -0.97 -4.02 -11.92
CA PHE A 326 -0.13 -3.79 -10.75
C PHE A 326 -0.97 -3.09 -9.66
N LEU A 327 -1.74 -2.07 -10.05
CA LEU A 327 -2.70 -1.38 -9.18
C LEU A 327 -3.92 -2.21 -8.77
N ALA A 328 -4.06 -3.46 -9.22
CA ALA A 328 -5.04 -4.37 -8.62
C ALA A 328 -4.63 -4.83 -7.21
N PHE A 329 -3.37 -4.61 -6.83
CA PHE A 329 -2.76 -4.92 -5.52
C PHE A 329 -2.57 -3.64 -4.69
N PRO A 330 -2.33 -3.72 -3.36
CA PRO A 330 -2.12 -2.56 -2.48
C PRO A 330 -0.73 -1.90 -2.68
N VAL A 331 -0.44 -1.49 -3.91
CA VAL A 331 0.80 -0.85 -4.36
C VAL A 331 0.51 0.58 -4.82
N HIS A 332 1.52 1.29 -5.32
CA HIS A 332 1.38 2.69 -5.73
C HIS A 332 1.95 2.98 -7.12
N PHE A 333 1.29 3.84 -7.88
CA PHE A 333 1.79 4.41 -9.11
C PHE A 333 1.88 5.94 -8.99
N PHE A 334 3.05 6.49 -9.30
CA PHE A 334 3.28 7.93 -9.36
C PHE A 334 3.55 8.38 -10.79
N ALA A 335 2.88 9.42 -11.26
CA ALA A 335 3.23 10.10 -12.51
C ALA A 335 3.41 11.61 -12.33
N GLU A 336 4.43 12.16 -13.01
CA GLU A 336 4.66 13.61 -13.13
C GLU A 336 4.42 14.07 -14.57
N CYS A 337 4.13 15.35 -14.79
CA CYS A 337 4.21 16.01 -16.10
C CYS A 337 3.50 15.24 -17.27
N GLN A 338 4.22 14.88 -18.34
CA GLN A 338 3.69 14.19 -19.52
C GLN A 338 3.11 12.82 -19.19
N ALA A 339 3.69 12.13 -18.20
CA ALA A 339 3.26 10.79 -17.83
C ALA A 339 1.80 10.79 -17.35
N VAL A 340 1.35 11.86 -16.67
CA VAL A 340 -0.05 11.97 -16.22
C VAL A 340 -1.00 11.81 -17.40
N ASN A 341 -0.81 12.56 -18.48
CA ASN A 341 -1.66 12.46 -19.66
C ASN A 341 -1.47 11.14 -20.42
N ALA A 342 -0.23 10.64 -20.50
CA ALA A 342 0.03 9.37 -21.16
C ALA A 342 -0.78 8.26 -20.49
N TYR A 343 -0.74 8.13 -19.16
CA TYR A 343 -1.49 7.11 -18.45
C TYR A 343 -2.98 7.43 -18.38
N GLU A 344 -3.36 8.60 -17.88
CA GLU A 344 -4.75 8.93 -17.59
C GLU A 344 -5.61 9.02 -18.85
N ASN A 345 -5.10 9.58 -19.93
CA ASN A 345 -5.88 9.78 -21.16
C ASN A 345 -5.80 8.59 -22.12
N THR A 346 -5.35 7.40 -21.66
CA THR A 346 -5.32 6.21 -22.52
C THR A 346 -6.73 5.69 -22.72
N VAL A 347 -7.15 5.64 -23.98
CA VAL A 347 -8.35 4.93 -24.43
C VAL A 347 -7.94 3.87 -25.46
N PRO A 348 -8.72 2.78 -25.59
CA PRO A 348 -8.52 1.80 -26.65
C PRO A 348 -8.21 2.45 -28.01
N ASN A 349 -7.11 2.04 -28.64
CA ASN A 349 -6.67 2.55 -29.92
C ASN A 349 -7.34 1.78 -31.09
N PRO A 350 -8.23 2.43 -31.87
CA PRO A 350 -8.90 1.78 -32.98
C PRO A 350 -7.99 1.42 -34.16
N ASP A 351 -6.74 1.90 -34.21
CA ASP A 351 -5.79 1.58 -35.26
C ASP A 351 -5.22 0.14 -35.13
N TRP A 352 -5.25 -0.45 -33.93
CA TRP A 352 -4.80 -1.83 -33.67
C TRP A 352 -5.80 -2.63 -32.82
N PRO A 353 -7.03 -2.86 -33.31
CA PRO A 353 -8.11 -3.45 -32.50
C PRO A 353 -7.86 -4.90 -32.08
N PHE A 354 -6.86 -5.57 -32.67
CA PHE A 354 -6.47 -6.94 -32.31
C PHE A 354 -5.38 -6.99 -31.23
N LEU A 355 -4.78 -5.85 -30.86
CA LEU A 355 -3.81 -5.72 -29.77
C LEU A 355 -4.39 -4.93 -28.59
N ASP A 356 -5.71 -4.76 -28.58
CA ASP A 356 -6.37 -3.85 -27.67
C ASP A 356 -7.48 -4.56 -26.89
N ASP A 357 -7.64 -4.20 -25.62
CA ASP A 357 -8.65 -4.75 -24.72
C ASP A 357 -8.93 -3.79 -23.55
N GLU A 358 -9.95 -4.11 -22.74
CA GLU A 358 -10.38 -3.26 -21.62
C GLU A 358 -9.30 -3.06 -20.54
N GLY A 359 -8.31 -3.97 -20.45
CA GLY A 359 -7.18 -3.86 -19.53
C GLY A 359 -6.24 -2.71 -19.85
N ARG A 360 -6.22 -2.23 -21.11
CA ARG A 360 -5.40 -1.10 -21.57
C ARG A 360 -6.03 0.26 -21.32
N LEU A 361 -7.23 0.31 -20.74
CA LEU A 361 -7.87 1.56 -20.37
C LEU A 361 -7.09 2.25 -19.24
N GLY A 362 -6.69 3.49 -19.51
CA GLY A 362 -6.17 4.41 -18.51
C GLY A 362 -7.28 4.90 -17.59
N HIS A 363 -7.46 6.22 -17.52
CA HIS A 363 -8.52 6.89 -16.77
C HIS A 363 -8.61 6.40 -15.32
N TYR A 364 -7.49 6.34 -14.60
CA TYR A 364 -7.48 5.78 -13.26
C TYR A 364 -8.26 6.63 -12.26
N LEU A 365 -8.23 7.96 -12.40
CA LEU A 365 -8.90 8.90 -11.49
C LEU A 365 -10.11 9.62 -12.10
N THR A 366 -10.20 9.67 -13.43
CA THR A 366 -11.20 10.41 -14.19
C THR A 366 -12.15 9.50 -14.96
N THR A 367 -13.31 10.02 -15.33
CA THR A 367 -14.18 9.37 -16.32
C THR A 367 -13.65 9.58 -17.73
N ILE A 368 -13.99 8.64 -18.62
CA ILE A 368 -13.77 8.84 -20.06
C ILE A 368 -14.68 9.99 -20.52
N GLY A 369 -14.09 10.98 -21.19
CA GLY A 369 -14.85 12.08 -21.79
C GLY A 369 -15.84 11.58 -22.86
N THR A 370 -16.96 12.29 -23.02
CA THR A 370 -17.95 12.08 -24.08
C THR A 370 -17.87 13.22 -25.10
N PRO A 371 -17.18 13.03 -26.24
CA PRO A 371 -17.05 14.06 -27.27
C PRO A 371 -18.42 14.47 -27.85
N PRO A 372 -18.75 15.79 -27.88
CA PRO A 372 -19.99 16.25 -28.48
C PRO A 372 -19.96 16.14 -30.01
N ASP A 373 -21.13 16.13 -30.64
CA ASP A 373 -21.27 16.11 -32.10
C ASP A 373 -20.75 17.41 -32.73
N CYS A 374 -20.20 17.29 -33.94
CA CYS A 374 -19.84 18.46 -34.73
C CYS A 374 -21.07 19.32 -35.06
N GLN A 375 -20.98 20.62 -34.77
CA GLN A 375 -22.00 21.58 -35.16
C GLN A 375 -21.60 22.24 -36.46
N GLN A 376 -22.27 21.86 -37.55
CA GLN A 376 -22.01 22.39 -38.91
C GLN A 376 -20.55 22.21 -39.36
N GLY A 377 -19.93 21.08 -38.99
CA GLY A 377 -18.52 20.79 -39.31
C GLY A 377 -17.52 21.55 -38.45
N SER A 378 -17.95 22.11 -37.31
CA SER A 378 -17.11 22.85 -36.38
C SER A 378 -17.40 22.48 -34.93
N CYS A 379 -16.47 22.82 -34.05
CA CYS A 379 -16.61 22.70 -32.61
C CYS A 379 -16.75 24.09 -32.00
N GLY A 380 -17.60 24.22 -30.97
CA GLY A 380 -17.82 25.51 -30.30
C GLY A 380 -16.61 25.96 -29.48
N ASP A 381 -15.79 25.00 -29.07
CA ASP A 381 -14.60 25.18 -28.24
C ASP A 381 -13.33 25.16 -29.12
N PRO A 382 -12.45 26.17 -29.04
CA PRO A 382 -11.26 26.28 -29.88
C PRO A 382 -10.23 25.17 -29.66
N ASP A 383 -10.20 24.55 -28.48
CA ASP A 383 -9.26 23.46 -28.15
C ASP A 383 -9.66 22.14 -28.82
N PHE A 384 -10.82 22.13 -29.47
CA PHE A 384 -11.38 20.99 -30.17
C PHE A 384 -11.46 21.21 -31.68
N GLU A 385 -11.44 20.11 -32.41
CA GLU A 385 -11.69 20.08 -33.84
C GLU A 385 -12.72 19.02 -34.22
N CYS A 386 -13.47 19.36 -35.26
CA CYS A 386 -14.44 18.43 -35.81
C CYS A 386 -13.70 17.37 -36.63
N VAL A 387 -13.73 16.13 -36.16
CA VAL A 387 -13.15 14.98 -36.85
C VAL A 387 -14.27 14.17 -37.47
N ALA A 388 -14.27 14.08 -38.80
CA ALA A 388 -15.25 13.31 -39.53
C ALA A 388 -15.09 11.82 -39.22
N GLY A 389 -16.16 11.15 -38.78
CA GLY A 389 -16.12 9.78 -38.27
C GLY A 389 -15.18 9.59 -37.06
N GLY A 390 -14.88 10.65 -36.30
CA GLY A 390 -13.93 10.59 -35.20
C GLY A 390 -14.38 9.76 -33.99
N CYS A 391 -15.69 9.48 -33.86
CA CYS A 391 -16.24 8.80 -32.70
C CYS A 391 -17.03 7.54 -33.04
N ASP A 392 -17.21 6.69 -32.02
CA ASP A 392 -18.04 5.49 -32.03
C ASP A 392 -17.70 4.54 -33.19
N GLY A 393 -16.39 4.31 -33.40
CA GLY A 393 -15.90 3.44 -34.48
C GLY A 393 -16.24 3.95 -35.88
N GLY A 394 -16.32 5.28 -36.06
CA GLY A 394 -16.65 5.90 -37.35
C GLY A 394 -18.13 6.25 -37.54
N ALA A 395 -18.98 6.04 -36.54
CA ALA A 395 -20.42 6.22 -36.68
C ALA A 395 -20.87 7.68 -36.70
N ARG A 396 -20.08 8.62 -36.16
CA ARG A 396 -20.42 10.05 -36.14
C ARG A 396 -19.21 10.98 -36.17
N ASP A 397 -19.44 12.19 -36.68
CA ASP A 397 -18.51 13.31 -36.62
C ASP A 397 -18.61 13.96 -35.24
N CYS A 398 -17.47 14.11 -34.57
CA CYS A 398 -17.44 14.62 -33.20
C CYS A 398 -16.26 15.57 -32.96
N CYS A 399 -16.34 16.30 -31.86
CA CYS A 399 -15.32 17.24 -31.41
C CYS A 399 -14.27 16.55 -30.56
N LEU A 400 -13.10 16.30 -31.15
CA LEU A 400 -11.94 15.73 -30.48
C LEU A 400 -10.91 16.82 -30.16
N THR A 401 -10.06 16.58 -29.17
CA THR A 401 -9.00 17.50 -28.76
C THR A 401 -8.01 17.72 -29.92
N ARG A 402 -7.58 18.97 -30.10
CA ARG A 402 -6.58 19.32 -31.12
C ARG A 402 -5.18 18.90 -30.73
N ASP A 403 -4.83 19.04 -29.45
CA ASP A 403 -3.53 18.63 -28.96
C ASP A 403 -3.51 17.10 -28.86
N ILE A 404 -2.54 16.49 -29.53
CA ILE A 404 -2.30 15.06 -29.46
C ILE A 404 -2.08 14.57 -28.02
N LYS A 405 -1.53 15.42 -27.15
CA LYS A 405 -1.29 15.11 -25.73
C LYS A 405 -2.57 14.96 -24.92
N GLU A 406 -3.68 15.46 -25.44
CA GLU A 406 -5.01 15.39 -24.82
C GLU A 406 -5.90 14.38 -25.56
N ARG A 407 -5.32 13.55 -26.44
CA ARG A 407 -6.06 12.46 -27.08
C ARG A 407 -6.57 11.50 -26.00
N GLY A 408 -7.88 11.31 -25.97
CA GLY A 408 -8.57 10.51 -24.95
C GLY A 408 -8.76 11.25 -23.63
N ALA A 409 -8.72 12.59 -23.63
CA ALA A 409 -8.72 13.40 -22.42
C ALA A 409 -9.74 12.99 -21.36
N GLY A 410 -9.21 12.55 -20.21
CA GLY A 410 -9.80 12.72 -18.89
C GLY A 410 -9.33 14.04 -18.28
N PHE A 411 -8.05 14.36 -18.48
CA PHE A 411 -7.46 15.66 -18.17
C PHE A 411 -7.12 16.47 -19.43
N MET A 412 -7.40 17.76 -19.35
CA MET A 412 -6.88 18.80 -20.25
C MET A 412 -5.67 19.48 -19.58
N ILE A 413 -4.68 19.87 -20.37
CA ILE A 413 -3.49 20.57 -19.91
C ILE A 413 -3.82 22.05 -19.71
N GLU A 414 -3.42 22.61 -18.58
CA GLU A 414 -3.63 24.03 -18.27
C GLU A 414 -2.33 24.71 -17.81
N ASN A 415 -2.30 26.03 -17.97
CA ASN A 415 -1.24 26.90 -17.48
C ASN A 415 -1.03 26.76 -15.98
N ARG A 416 0.24 26.84 -15.55
CA ARG A 416 0.63 26.84 -14.15
C ARG A 416 -0.20 27.83 -13.31
N PRO A 417 -0.85 27.39 -12.22
CA PRO A 417 -1.49 28.30 -11.29
C PRO A 417 -0.46 29.15 -10.55
N ASP A 418 -0.81 30.39 -10.23
CA ASP A 418 0.02 31.26 -9.40
C ASP A 418 0.17 30.67 -8.00
N SER A 419 1.41 30.39 -7.60
CA SER A 419 1.76 29.77 -6.31
C SER A 419 1.23 30.57 -5.12
N ALA A 420 1.04 31.89 -5.25
CA ALA A 420 0.47 32.72 -4.19
C ALA A 420 -1.04 32.47 -3.95
N THR A 421 -1.72 31.81 -4.88
CA THR A 421 -3.19 31.67 -4.90
C THR A 421 -3.69 30.23 -4.95
N ILE A 422 -2.77 29.26 -4.93
CA ILE A 422 -3.15 27.85 -4.85
C ILE A 422 -3.94 27.58 -3.57
N LYS A 423 -4.76 26.53 -3.60
CA LYS A 423 -5.40 25.98 -2.42
C LYS A 423 -4.73 24.66 -2.07
N VAL A 424 -4.37 24.52 -0.80
CA VAL A 424 -3.97 23.23 -0.21
C VAL A 424 -5.20 22.65 0.46
N LEU A 425 -5.59 21.46 0.02
CA LEU A 425 -6.76 20.72 0.48
C LEU A 425 -6.30 19.45 1.19
N HIS A 426 -7.09 18.95 2.14
CA HIS A 426 -6.79 17.71 2.85
C HIS A 426 -5.40 17.63 3.52
N PRO A 427 -4.95 18.66 4.27
CA PRO A 427 -3.65 18.61 4.95
C PRO A 427 -3.55 17.52 6.03
N GLU A 428 -4.65 16.85 6.38
CA GLU A 428 -4.75 15.69 7.27
C GLU A 428 -4.33 14.35 6.63
N VAL A 429 -4.12 14.29 5.31
CA VAL A 429 -3.74 13.04 4.62
C VAL A 429 -2.22 12.93 4.41
N PRO A 430 -1.62 11.73 4.53
CA PRO A 430 -0.17 11.55 4.40
C PRO A 430 0.43 12.08 3.09
N TYR A 431 -0.31 11.98 1.98
CA TYR A 431 0.12 12.47 0.68
C TYR A 431 0.36 13.99 0.61
N ASN A 432 -0.32 14.77 1.46
CA ASN A 432 -0.26 16.23 1.41
C ASN A 432 0.43 16.83 2.64
N GLN A 433 1.37 16.09 3.22
CA GLN A 433 2.20 16.59 4.31
C GLN A 433 3.31 17.50 3.79
N LEU A 434 3.15 18.80 4.03
CA LEU A 434 4.15 19.82 3.75
C LEU A 434 4.14 20.91 4.83
N ASP A 435 5.24 21.67 4.91
CA ASP A 435 5.36 22.83 5.80
C ASP A 435 6.15 23.92 5.07
N GLY A 436 5.63 25.14 4.99
CA GLY A 436 6.21 26.23 4.21
C GLY A 436 5.51 26.50 2.87
N PHE A 437 6.10 27.41 2.09
CA PHE A 437 5.59 27.75 0.76
C PHE A 437 5.77 26.59 -0.22
N PHE A 438 4.71 26.25 -0.96
CA PHE A 438 4.77 25.39 -2.14
C PHE A 438 4.86 26.26 -3.40
N GLU A 439 5.97 26.20 -4.12
CA GLU A 439 6.11 26.86 -5.42
C GLU A 439 5.74 25.91 -6.56
N THR A 440 4.79 26.36 -7.39
CA THR A 440 4.37 25.63 -8.59
C THR A 440 5.46 25.72 -9.65
N VAL A 441 5.79 24.60 -10.30
CA VAL A 441 6.83 24.56 -11.33
C VAL A 441 6.21 24.55 -12.73
N GLY A 442 6.91 25.13 -13.70
CA GLY A 442 6.52 25.09 -15.11
C GLY A 442 6.71 23.69 -15.71
N GLY A 443 6.69 23.57 -17.03
CA GLY A 443 6.78 22.29 -17.72
C GLY A 443 5.88 22.24 -18.95
N SER A 444 5.83 21.08 -19.61
CA SER A 444 4.88 20.87 -20.70
C SER A 444 3.46 20.62 -20.21
N GLU A 445 3.30 20.06 -18.99
CA GLU A 445 2.02 19.75 -18.36
C GLU A 445 2.07 20.28 -16.92
N GLN A 446 1.72 21.56 -16.78
CA GLN A 446 1.97 22.33 -15.56
C GLN A 446 0.89 22.12 -14.49
N SER A 447 -0.34 21.89 -14.96
CA SER A 447 -1.51 21.60 -14.17
C SER A 447 -2.59 21.02 -15.09
N TYR A 448 -3.68 20.55 -14.50
CA TYR A 448 -4.73 19.83 -15.22
C TYR A 448 -6.11 20.42 -14.94
N ASN A 449 -6.97 20.43 -15.97
CA ASN A 449 -8.37 20.75 -15.87
C ASN A 449 -9.22 19.52 -16.21
N LEU A 450 -10.44 19.50 -15.68
CA LEU A 450 -11.53 18.70 -16.23
C LEU A 450 -12.21 19.52 -17.35
N SER A 451 -12.61 18.84 -18.43
CA SER A 451 -13.30 19.45 -19.56
C SER A 451 -14.83 19.40 -19.39
N ASP A 452 -15.45 20.58 -19.31
CA ASP A 452 -16.91 20.71 -19.44
C ASP A 452 -17.41 20.26 -20.82
N THR A 453 -16.62 20.52 -21.88
CA THR A 453 -16.93 20.15 -23.26
C THR A 453 -17.03 18.64 -23.43
N LEU A 454 -16.12 17.89 -22.79
CA LEU A 454 -16.12 16.43 -22.78
C LEU A 454 -16.92 15.83 -21.61
N GLN A 455 -17.44 16.62 -20.68
CA GLN A 455 -18.13 16.14 -19.48
C GLN A 455 -17.28 15.18 -18.63
N THR A 456 -15.97 15.40 -18.57
CA THR A 456 -15.07 14.60 -17.73
C THR A 456 -15.26 14.97 -16.26
N ALA A 457 -15.22 13.99 -15.38
CA ALA A 457 -15.30 14.17 -13.94
C ALA A 457 -14.27 13.28 -13.23
N TYR A 458 -13.96 13.59 -11.97
CA TYR A 458 -13.30 12.62 -11.10
C TYR A 458 -14.27 11.48 -10.74
N LYS A 459 -13.76 10.25 -10.68
CA LYS A 459 -14.57 9.06 -10.34
C LYS A 459 -15.07 9.06 -8.89
N ASN A 460 -14.37 9.72 -7.97
CA ASN A 460 -14.70 9.81 -6.54
C ASN A 460 -15.04 11.26 -6.10
N ASP A 461 -15.83 11.98 -6.89
CA ASP A 461 -16.45 13.27 -6.50
C ASP A 461 -15.49 14.36 -5.95
N MET A 462 -14.21 14.38 -6.39
CA MET A 462 -13.16 15.38 -6.12
C MET A 462 -12.34 15.25 -4.82
N GLU A 463 -12.56 14.23 -3.98
CA GLU A 463 -11.72 13.98 -2.78
C GLU A 463 -10.28 13.52 -3.11
N VAL A 464 -9.94 13.50 -4.39
CA VAL A 464 -8.61 13.12 -4.90
C VAL A 464 -7.69 14.32 -5.13
N VAL A 465 -8.15 15.56 -4.98
CA VAL A 465 -7.34 16.76 -5.29
C VAL A 465 -6.82 17.42 -4.03
N PHE A 466 -5.50 17.59 -3.94
CA PHE A 466 -4.81 18.07 -2.74
C PHE A 466 -4.15 19.43 -2.92
N ILE A 467 -3.71 19.77 -4.14
CA ILE A 467 -3.25 21.13 -4.49
C ILE A 467 -3.89 21.53 -5.82
N THR A 468 -4.54 22.68 -5.84
CA THR A 468 -5.32 23.17 -6.99
C THR A 468 -5.27 24.69 -7.11
N GLY A 469 -5.69 25.22 -8.26
CA GLY A 469 -5.82 26.65 -8.49
C GLY A 469 -6.90 27.31 -7.62
N PRO A 470 -7.04 28.64 -7.73
CA PRO A 470 -7.95 29.43 -6.90
C PRO A 470 -9.44 29.10 -7.13
N ASN A 471 -9.79 28.45 -8.24
CA ASN A 471 -11.18 28.03 -8.52
C ASN A 471 -11.55 26.69 -7.86
N GLY A 472 -10.58 25.95 -7.32
CA GLY A 472 -10.80 24.66 -6.68
C GLY A 472 -10.69 23.47 -7.65
N PRO A 473 -10.97 22.25 -7.15
CA PRO A 473 -10.80 21.00 -7.90
C PRO A 473 -11.46 21.01 -9.28
N GLY A 474 -10.78 20.40 -10.25
CA GLY A 474 -11.14 20.40 -11.67
C GLY A 474 -10.56 21.59 -12.45
N PHE A 475 -9.85 22.51 -11.78
CA PHE A 475 -9.29 23.72 -12.40
C PHE A 475 -7.88 24.02 -11.89
N GLN A 476 -6.89 23.88 -12.76
CA GLN A 476 -5.46 24.01 -12.47
C GLN A 476 -5.03 23.11 -11.31
N ASP A 477 -5.46 21.85 -11.36
CA ASP A 477 -5.07 20.84 -10.37
C ASP A 477 -3.59 20.47 -10.56
N VAL A 478 -2.84 20.47 -9.46
CA VAL A 478 -1.39 20.24 -9.45
C VAL A 478 -1.05 18.94 -8.74
N TRP A 479 -1.72 18.61 -7.65
CA TRP A 479 -1.46 17.39 -6.89
C TRP A 479 -2.76 16.63 -6.70
N MET A 480 -2.84 15.43 -7.29
CA MET A 480 -4.01 14.57 -7.20
C MET A 480 -3.59 13.17 -6.77
N THR A 481 -4.36 12.52 -5.91
CA THR A 481 -4.15 11.12 -5.55
C THR A 481 -5.46 10.43 -5.18
N GLY A 482 -5.64 9.19 -5.65
CA GLY A 482 -6.80 8.37 -5.33
C GLY A 482 -6.52 6.89 -5.49
N TYR A 483 -7.45 6.05 -5.05
CA TYR A 483 -7.45 4.63 -5.40
C TYR A 483 -7.80 4.43 -6.87
N LEU A 484 -7.31 3.34 -7.46
CA LEU A 484 -7.66 2.92 -8.82
C LEU A 484 -9.20 2.95 -9.01
N ASP A 485 -9.63 3.58 -10.09
CA ASP A 485 -11.04 3.73 -10.47
C ASP A 485 -11.94 4.43 -9.44
N GLY A 486 -11.36 5.14 -8.46
CA GLY A 486 -12.12 5.81 -7.41
C GLY A 486 -12.92 4.82 -6.54
N GLU A 487 -12.49 3.56 -6.44
CA GLU A 487 -13.18 2.52 -5.67
C GLU A 487 -13.34 2.87 -4.20
N CYS A 488 -12.48 3.77 -3.69
CA CYS A 488 -12.31 4.05 -2.29
C CYS A 488 -12.01 5.52 -2.02
N ASP A 489 -12.45 5.98 -0.85
CA ASP A 489 -12.15 7.30 -0.33
C ASP A 489 -10.79 7.30 0.37
N ILE A 490 -9.96 8.28 0.02
CA ILE A 490 -8.60 8.48 0.55
C ILE A 490 -8.59 9.38 1.79
N THR A 491 -9.66 10.15 2.02
CA THR A 491 -9.77 11.10 3.13
C THR A 491 -10.46 10.47 4.35
N SER A 492 -11.39 9.53 4.11
CA SER A 492 -12.08 8.76 5.15
C SER A 492 -11.10 8.17 6.19
N PRO A 493 -11.41 8.25 7.49
CA PRO A 493 -10.54 7.70 8.53
C PRO A 493 -10.32 6.20 8.28
N PHE A 494 -9.05 5.83 8.07
CA PHE A 494 -8.54 4.52 7.66
C PHE A 494 -8.93 3.32 8.56
N LEU A 495 -9.79 3.50 9.55
CA LEU A 495 -10.26 2.49 10.48
C LEU A 495 -11.15 1.42 9.83
N ASP A 496 -11.83 1.78 8.75
CA ASP A 496 -12.80 0.95 8.03
C ASP A 496 -12.59 1.03 6.51
N VAL A 497 -11.34 0.95 6.04
CA VAL A 497 -11.07 0.70 4.62
C VAL A 497 -11.76 -0.63 4.27
N PRO A 498 -12.88 -0.62 3.52
CA PRO A 498 -13.67 -1.83 3.39
C PRO A 498 -12.85 -2.89 2.62
N GLU A 499 -13.17 -4.17 2.79
CA GLU A 499 -12.38 -5.27 2.20
C GLU A 499 -12.18 -5.15 0.68
N ASN A 500 -13.05 -4.40 -0.02
CA ASN A 500 -12.92 -4.10 -1.44
C ASN A 500 -11.87 -3.02 -1.77
N CYS A 501 -11.27 -2.37 -0.78
CA CYS A 501 -10.26 -1.33 -0.94
C CYS A 501 -8.84 -1.87 -0.78
N GLN A 502 -8.58 -2.99 -1.44
CA GLN A 502 -7.27 -3.64 -1.50
C GLN A 502 -6.61 -3.46 -2.88
N THR A 503 -7.01 -2.40 -3.58
CA THR A 503 -6.40 -1.92 -4.82
C THR A 503 -5.36 -0.86 -4.52
N GLY A 504 -4.56 -0.58 -5.54
CA GLY A 504 -3.45 0.36 -5.49
C GLY A 504 -3.93 1.78 -5.65
N LYS A 505 -3.01 2.71 -5.39
CA LYS A 505 -3.26 4.14 -5.49
C LYS A 505 -2.45 4.76 -6.60
N VAL A 506 -2.98 5.84 -7.13
CA VAL A 506 -2.39 6.61 -8.21
C VAL A 506 -2.21 8.03 -7.73
N SER A 507 -1.00 8.57 -7.88
CA SER A 507 -0.67 9.97 -7.63
C SER A 507 -0.18 10.65 -8.89
N TYR A 508 -0.71 11.85 -9.14
CA TYR A 508 -0.34 12.70 -10.26
C TYR A 508 0.14 14.05 -9.77
N LEU A 509 1.31 14.46 -10.22
CA LEU A 509 1.93 15.75 -9.92
C LEU A 509 2.16 16.54 -11.21
N GLY A 510 1.49 17.68 -11.35
CA GLY A 510 1.75 18.64 -12.41
C GLY A 510 3.07 19.37 -12.19
N GLY A 511 3.62 19.95 -13.26
CA GLY A 511 4.92 20.60 -13.26
C GLY A 511 6.02 19.68 -13.78
N HIS A 512 7.24 20.20 -13.84
CA HIS A 512 8.41 19.50 -14.39
C HIS A 512 9.62 19.71 -13.49
N ARG A 513 10.13 18.63 -12.90
CA ARG A 513 11.43 18.58 -12.20
C ARG A 513 11.47 19.59 -11.06
N TYR A 514 10.77 19.27 -9.98
CA TYR A 514 10.92 19.99 -8.72
C TYR A 514 12.38 19.93 -8.22
N ASN A 515 12.82 20.97 -7.54
CA ASN A 515 14.20 21.07 -7.09
C ASN A 515 14.48 20.16 -5.88
N THR A 516 15.72 19.75 -5.67
CA THR A 516 16.16 18.99 -4.49
C THR A 516 17.05 19.79 -3.55
N ALA A 517 17.19 21.09 -3.79
CA ALA A 517 18.01 21.98 -2.99
C ALA A 517 17.44 22.20 -1.60
N VAL A 518 18.33 22.30 -0.62
CA VAL A 518 18.02 22.65 0.77
C VAL A 518 18.83 23.88 1.19
N PRO A 519 18.38 24.70 2.16
CA PRO A 519 17.16 24.56 2.95
C PRO A 519 15.86 24.72 2.13
N LEU A 520 14.80 23.99 2.49
CA LEU A 520 13.48 24.08 1.83
C LEU A 520 12.86 25.48 1.96
N SER A 521 13.09 26.18 3.07
CA SER A 521 12.61 27.55 3.28
C SER A 521 13.13 28.54 2.24
N ALA A 522 14.28 28.25 1.62
CA ALA A 522 14.87 29.04 0.54
C ALA A 522 14.61 28.46 -0.87
N ASN A 523 14.05 27.25 -0.95
CA ASN A 523 13.78 26.52 -2.19
C ASN A 523 12.35 25.94 -2.13
N PRO A 524 11.31 26.79 -2.21
CA PRO A 524 9.93 26.37 -1.99
C PRO A 524 9.39 25.41 -3.06
N ASP A 525 10.05 25.30 -4.22
CA ASP A 525 9.76 24.27 -5.22
C ASP A 525 10.24 22.88 -4.76
N SER A 526 11.16 22.77 -3.81
CA SER A 526 11.54 21.47 -3.22
C SER A 526 10.44 20.78 -2.42
N GLN A 527 9.33 21.48 -2.12
CA GLN A 527 8.14 20.84 -1.58
C GLN A 527 7.51 19.85 -2.57
N GLY A 528 7.63 20.04 -3.88
CA GLY A 528 7.14 19.05 -4.84
C GLY A 528 7.90 17.72 -4.75
N THR A 529 9.23 17.76 -4.54
CA THR A 529 10.01 16.56 -4.22
C THR A 529 9.55 15.92 -2.92
N ARG A 530 9.17 16.72 -1.91
CA ARG A 530 8.59 16.19 -0.67
C ARG A 530 7.26 15.47 -0.91
N LEU A 531 6.37 15.99 -1.76
CA LEU A 531 5.11 15.31 -2.12
C LEU A 531 5.36 13.99 -2.83
N PHE A 532 6.35 13.95 -3.73
CA PHE A 532 6.82 12.70 -4.34
C PHE A 532 7.31 11.70 -3.28
N LEU A 533 8.10 12.14 -2.30
CA LEU A 533 8.61 11.26 -1.23
C LEU A 533 7.50 10.84 -0.25
N ASN A 534 6.49 11.68 0.00
CA ASN A 534 5.30 11.27 0.78
C ASN A 534 4.61 10.08 0.14
N ALA A 535 4.47 10.09 -1.19
CA ALA A 535 3.81 9.01 -1.92
C ALA A 535 4.51 7.65 -1.72
N LEU A 536 5.85 7.64 -1.61
CA LEU A 536 6.65 6.43 -1.33
C LEU A 536 6.22 5.70 -0.05
N PHE A 537 5.95 6.46 1.02
CA PHE A 537 5.65 5.89 2.34
C PHE A 537 4.15 5.75 2.60
N GLU A 538 3.31 6.29 1.71
CA GLU A 538 1.89 6.08 1.81
C GLU A 538 1.47 4.73 1.24
N ALA A 539 2.14 4.27 0.17
CA ALA A 539 1.87 3.01 -0.52
C ALA A 539 1.50 1.90 0.48
N ASP A 540 0.34 1.26 0.31
CA ASP A 540 -0.22 0.44 1.38
C ASP A 540 0.68 -0.76 1.72
N CYS A 541 1.50 -1.25 0.77
CA CYS A 541 2.55 -2.25 0.97
C CYS A 541 3.71 -1.84 1.91
N VAL A 542 3.79 -0.58 2.33
CA VAL A 542 4.70 -0.08 3.39
C VAL A 542 4.03 -0.16 4.77
N THR A 543 2.70 -0.10 4.76
CA THR A 543 1.88 0.12 5.94
C THR A 543 1.21 -1.17 6.41
N SER A 544 0.76 -1.22 7.66
CA SER A 544 0.04 -2.37 8.22
C SER A 544 -1.20 -2.78 7.41
N ASN A 545 -1.80 -1.86 6.65
CA ASN A 545 -3.02 -2.12 5.89
C ASN A 545 -2.77 -2.99 4.64
N GLY A 546 -1.61 -2.84 3.99
CA GLY A 546 -1.24 -3.61 2.80
C GLY A 546 -0.11 -4.61 3.04
N GLN A 547 0.26 -4.89 4.29
CA GLN A 547 1.18 -5.98 4.61
C GLN A 547 0.51 -7.36 4.46
N PRO A 548 1.29 -8.44 4.23
CA PRO A 548 0.87 -9.78 4.58
C PRO A 548 0.68 -9.93 6.10
N GLU A 549 -0.29 -10.77 6.49
CA GLU A 549 -0.52 -11.19 7.88
C GLU A 549 -0.32 -12.70 7.95
N LEU A 550 0.93 -13.13 8.10
CA LEU A 550 1.25 -14.55 8.16
C LEU A 550 0.92 -15.12 9.54
N LEU A 551 0.10 -16.17 9.53
CA LEU A 551 -0.21 -17.02 10.66
C LEU A 551 0.52 -18.35 10.49
N LEU A 552 1.20 -18.78 11.55
CA LEU A 552 2.01 -19.99 11.56
C LEU A 552 1.47 -20.96 12.62
N ASP A 553 1.46 -22.26 12.32
CA ASP A 553 1.05 -23.29 13.27
C ASP A 553 1.90 -24.55 13.14
N LEU A 554 2.29 -25.14 14.28
CA LEU A 554 3.07 -26.36 14.37
C LEU A 554 2.28 -27.41 15.14
N GLN A 555 1.78 -28.40 14.41
CA GLN A 555 0.98 -29.49 14.94
C GLN A 555 1.72 -30.83 14.82
N GLY A 556 1.32 -31.82 15.62
CA GLY A 556 1.87 -33.16 15.55
C GLY A 556 1.73 -33.97 16.83
N ASP A 557 2.45 -35.07 16.90
CA ASP A 557 2.46 -35.96 18.06
C ASP A 557 3.09 -35.28 19.29
N ARG A 558 2.26 -34.94 20.28
CA ARG A 558 2.73 -34.42 21.59
C ARG A 558 3.32 -35.50 22.49
N ASN A 559 2.93 -36.75 22.27
CA ASN A 559 3.45 -37.91 22.99
C ASN A 559 3.81 -39.00 21.98
N VAL A 560 5.07 -39.40 21.97
CA VAL A 560 5.60 -40.45 21.09
C VAL A 560 5.99 -41.64 21.96
N TYR A 561 5.34 -42.77 21.75
CA TYR A 561 5.55 -44.00 22.52
C TYR A 561 6.11 -45.11 21.64
N GLY A 562 7.03 -45.91 22.17
CA GLY A 562 7.52 -47.12 21.51
C GLY A 562 9.03 -47.32 21.66
N PRO A 563 9.56 -48.42 21.11
CA PRO A 563 10.99 -48.70 21.19
C PRO A 563 11.80 -47.58 20.53
N LEU A 564 12.89 -47.18 21.19
CA LEU A 564 13.79 -46.16 20.66
C LEU A 564 14.65 -46.72 19.51
N PRO A 565 14.87 -45.96 18.42
CA PRO A 565 14.33 -44.63 18.19
C PRO A 565 12.83 -44.65 17.87
N ALA A 566 12.06 -43.81 18.55
CA ALA A 566 10.63 -43.69 18.33
C ALA A 566 10.35 -42.57 17.31
N THR A 567 9.34 -42.72 16.45
CA THR A 567 9.05 -41.76 15.38
C THR A 567 7.75 -41.01 15.65
N GLY A 568 7.77 -39.69 15.49
CA GLY A 568 6.58 -38.81 15.55
C GLY A 568 6.35 -38.09 14.23
N SER A 569 5.09 -37.77 13.93
CA SER A 569 4.67 -36.99 12.76
C SER A 569 4.33 -35.55 13.13
N TYR A 570 4.81 -34.60 12.32
CA TYR A 570 4.66 -33.18 12.53
C TYR A 570 4.29 -32.47 11.24
N GLN A 571 3.51 -31.40 11.36
CA GLN A 571 3.12 -30.55 10.26
C GLN A 571 3.30 -29.09 10.67
N LEU A 572 4.08 -28.35 9.87
CA LEU A 572 4.23 -26.91 10.00
C LEU A 572 3.43 -26.25 8.87
N THR A 573 2.39 -25.49 9.22
CA THR A 573 1.47 -24.85 8.27
C THR A 573 1.52 -23.34 8.40
N TYR A 574 1.31 -22.65 7.28
CA TYR A 574 1.20 -21.19 7.22
C TYR A 574 -0.07 -20.76 6.47
N MET A 575 -0.55 -19.55 6.76
CA MET A 575 -1.65 -18.88 6.06
C MET A 575 -1.42 -17.37 6.07
N ASN A 576 -1.63 -16.70 4.94
CA ASN A 576 -1.64 -15.25 4.84
C ASN A 576 -3.08 -14.73 4.93
N ALA A 577 -3.40 -14.05 6.02
CA ALA A 577 -4.70 -13.39 6.19
C ALA A 577 -4.70 -11.94 5.66
N GLY A 578 -3.54 -11.39 5.30
CA GLY A 578 -3.35 -10.00 4.93
C GLY A 578 -3.60 -9.71 3.45
N ALA A 579 -3.76 -8.43 3.15
CA ALA A 579 -3.99 -7.91 1.81
C ALA A 579 -2.71 -7.92 0.94
N GLY A 580 -1.54 -7.83 1.56
CA GLY A 580 -0.25 -7.90 0.88
C GLY A 580 0.21 -9.33 0.66
N ALA A 581 1.00 -9.55 -0.39
CA ALA A 581 1.68 -10.81 -0.61
C ALA A 581 3.00 -10.87 0.19
N ALA A 582 3.41 -12.06 0.59
CA ALA A 582 4.72 -12.29 1.18
C ALA A 582 5.67 -12.84 0.11
N LEU A 583 6.79 -12.17 -0.14
CA LEU A 583 7.74 -12.56 -1.18
C LEU A 583 8.84 -13.45 -0.60
N ASP A 584 9.44 -14.30 -1.43
CA ASP A 584 10.64 -15.09 -1.09
C ASP A 584 10.52 -15.85 0.25
N ALA A 585 9.34 -16.40 0.55
CA ALA A 585 9.09 -16.99 1.84
C ALA A 585 9.91 -18.27 2.06
N GLU A 586 10.50 -18.40 3.25
CA GLU A 586 11.27 -19.55 3.71
C GLU A 586 10.65 -20.07 5.00
N LEU A 587 10.17 -21.31 4.98
CA LEU A 587 9.61 -21.99 6.14
C LEU A 587 10.73 -22.79 6.82
N GLU A 588 10.88 -22.70 8.15
CA GLU A 588 11.89 -23.45 8.89
C GLU A 588 11.29 -24.26 10.03
N LEU A 589 11.77 -25.49 10.19
CA LEU A 589 11.51 -26.35 11.34
C LEU A 589 12.83 -26.65 12.04
N HIS A 590 12.88 -26.40 13.34
CA HIS A 590 14.02 -26.64 14.22
C HIS A 590 13.69 -27.76 15.21
N TRP A 591 14.66 -28.63 15.47
CA TRP A 591 14.57 -29.71 16.45
C TRP A 591 15.88 -29.88 17.23
N PRO A 592 15.82 -30.20 18.53
CA PRO A 592 17.02 -30.30 19.35
C PRO A 592 17.68 -31.68 19.21
N PRO A 593 19.02 -31.77 19.26
CA PRO A 593 19.71 -33.05 19.39
C PRO A 593 19.25 -33.82 20.65
N PRO A 594 19.17 -35.16 20.63
CA PRO A 594 19.59 -36.05 19.55
C PRO A 594 18.47 -36.39 18.54
N ALA A 595 17.39 -35.62 18.43
CA ALA A 595 16.36 -35.89 17.42
C ALA A 595 16.92 -35.71 16.00
N GLU A 596 16.45 -36.54 15.06
CA GLU A 596 16.87 -36.53 13.65
C GLU A 596 15.67 -36.72 12.72
N PRO A 597 15.64 -36.11 11.53
CA PRO A 597 14.53 -36.31 10.60
C PRO A 597 14.58 -37.72 10.00
N SER A 598 13.47 -38.46 10.07
CA SER A 598 13.29 -39.72 9.33
C SER A 598 12.72 -39.49 7.94
N SER A 599 11.86 -38.48 7.77
CA SER A 599 11.39 -38.04 6.46
C SER A 599 11.02 -36.55 6.49
N LEU A 600 11.27 -35.85 5.36
CA LEU A 600 10.91 -34.45 5.19
C LEU A 600 10.25 -34.30 3.81
N GLU A 601 9.08 -33.67 3.77
CA GLU A 601 8.38 -33.37 2.52
C GLU A 601 9.17 -32.36 1.68
N GLY A 602 9.20 -32.50 0.35
CA GLY A 602 9.67 -31.43 -0.53
C GLY A 602 11.18 -31.15 -0.57
N ASN A 603 12.03 -32.06 -0.07
CA ASN A 603 13.49 -31.98 -0.13
C ASN A 603 14.08 -30.63 0.38
N PRO A 604 13.84 -30.24 1.63
CA PRO A 604 14.38 -29.00 2.19
C PRO A 604 15.90 -29.00 2.22
N GLN A 605 16.49 -27.81 2.32
CA GLN A 605 17.87 -27.67 2.78
C GLN A 605 17.92 -28.08 4.24
N THR A 606 18.87 -28.94 4.62
CA THR A 606 19.00 -29.44 5.99
C THR A 606 20.36 -29.09 6.56
N SER A 607 20.36 -28.69 7.83
CA SER A 607 21.55 -28.49 8.65
C SER A 607 21.35 -29.19 10.00
N GLN A 608 22.33 -29.12 10.91
CA GLN A 608 22.25 -29.85 12.17
C GLN A 608 21.14 -29.28 13.07
N GLY A 609 19.99 -29.96 13.10
CA GLY A 609 18.82 -29.56 13.90
C GLY A 609 17.80 -28.68 13.18
N GLN A 610 17.90 -28.53 11.86
CA GLN A 610 17.04 -27.61 11.10
C GLN A 610 16.75 -28.12 9.67
N ALA A 611 15.52 -27.86 9.22
CA ALA A 611 15.10 -27.95 7.81
C ALA A 611 14.54 -26.60 7.35
N THR A 612 14.96 -26.14 6.17
CA THR A 612 14.46 -24.91 5.53
C THR A 612 13.87 -25.24 4.15
N TRP A 613 12.62 -24.83 3.93
CA TRP A 613 11.91 -24.95 2.66
C TRP A 613 11.75 -23.58 2.01
N THR A 614 12.21 -23.43 0.77
CA THR A 614 11.81 -22.31 -0.08
C THR A 614 10.35 -22.50 -0.51
N ILE A 615 9.50 -21.56 -0.13
CA ILE A 615 8.08 -21.53 -0.48
C ILE A 615 7.84 -20.72 -1.75
N GLY A 616 8.60 -19.65 -1.97
CA GLY A 616 8.33 -18.66 -3.02
C GLY A 616 7.40 -17.56 -2.50
N SER A 617 6.60 -16.94 -3.37
CA SER A 617 5.61 -15.98 -2.90
C SER A 617 4.40 -16.69 -2.30
N ILE A 618 3.81 -16.08 -1.27
CA ILE A 618 2.53 -16.47 -0.68
C ILE A 618 1.52 -15.41 -1.08
N GLY A 619 0.42 -15.85 -1.70
CA GLY A 619 -0.61 -14.96 -2.24
C GLY A 619 -1.36 -14.19 -1.16
N THR A 620 -2.25 -13.31 -1.60
CA THR A 620 -3.05 -12.46 -0.72
C THR A 620 -4.32 -13.18 -0.27
N SER A 621 -4.96 -12.71 0.80
CA SER A 621 -6.25 -13.25 1.24
C SER A 621 -7.40 -13.04 0.25
N VAL A 622 -7.23 -12.15 -0.73
CA VAL A 622 -8.21 -11.91 -1.83
C VAL A 622 -8.15 -13.00 -2.90
N GLN A 623 -7.02 -13.70 -3.03
CA GLN A 623 -6.77 -14.73 -4.04
C GLN A 623 -7.15 -14.30 -5.46
N ARG A 624 -6.50 -13.26 -6.00
CA ARG A 624 -6.77 -12.83 -7.38
C ARG A 624 -6.40 -13.94 -8.37
N PRO A 625 -7.04 -13.98 -9.56
CA PRO A 625 -6.67 -14.95 -10.59
C PRO A 625 -5.17 -14.90 -10.88
N GLY A 626 -4.53 -16.08 -10.88
CA GLY A 626 -3.09 -16.23 -11.12
C GLY A 626 -2.21 -16.13 -9.88
N GLU A 627 -2.72 -15.67 -8.73
CA GLU A 627 -1.91 -15.60 -7.51
C GLU A 627 -1.49 -17.00 -7.01
N PRO A 628 -0.29 -17.12 -6.41
CA PRO A 628 0.09 -18.31 -5.65
C PRO A 628 -0.86 -18.53 -4.46
N PRO A 629 -0.93 -19.75 -3.92
CA PRO A 629 -1.72 -20.03 -2.73
C PRO A 629 -1.34 -19.11 -1.56
N ASP A 630 -2.35 -18.64 -0.82
CA ASP A 630 -2.22 -17.87 0.42
C ASP A 630 -1.91 -18.75 1.63
N GLN A 631 -2.03 -20.07 1.50
CA GLN A 631 -1.80 -21.03 2.59
C GLN A 631 -1.10 -22.30 2.11
N GLY A 632 -0.40 -22.96 3.03
CA GLY A 632 0.30 -24.20 2.75
C GLY A 632 0.91 -24.83 4.01
N GLY A 633 1.72 -25.85 3.80
CA GLY A 633 2.46 -26.49 4.89
C GLY A 633 3.45 -27.53 4.43
N ARG A 634 4.23 -28.04 5.38
CA ARG A 634 5.23 -29.10 5.17
C ARG A 634 5.13 -30.14 6.28
N ASN A 635 5.11 -31.40 5.87
CA ASN A 635 5.15 -32.52 6.79
C ASN A 635 6.59 -32.96 7.07
N ALA A 636 6.84 -33.36 8.31
CA ALA A 636 8.09 -33.91 8.78
C ALA A 636 7.81 -35.11 9.70
N GLU A 637 8.57 -36.18 9.54
CA GLU A 637 8.67 -37.24 10.53
C GLU A 637 10.03 -37.14 11.22
N LEU A 638 10.01 -37.12 12.55
CA LEU A 638 11.23 -37.06 13.36
C LEU A 638 11.40 -38.36 14.14
N SER A 639 12.65 -38.80 14.23
CA SER A 639 13.15 -39.96 14.95
C SER A 639 13.84 -39.50 16.23
N PHE A 640 13.39 -40.04 17.36
CA PHE A 640 13.86 -39.68 18.69
C PHE A 640 14.60 -40.87 19.32
N PRO A 641 15.95 -40.85 19.36
CA PRO A 641 16.74 -41.99 19.85
C PRO A 641 16.81 -42.09 21.37
N GLN A 642 16.27 -41.12 22.10
CA GLN A 642 16.26 -41.08 23.57
C GLN A 642 14.86 -40.70 24.07
N ALA A 643 14.48 -41.23 25.24
CA ALA A 643 13.29 -40.75 25.95
C ALA A 643 13.58 -39.37 26.57
N GLY A 644 12.57 -38.53 26.66
CA GLY A 644 12.70 -37.17 27.18
C GLY A 644 11.69 -36.21 26.58
N THR A 645 11.83 -34.93 26.94
CA THR A 645 11.03 -33.85 26.35
C THR A 645 11.88 -33.10 25.33
N TYR A 646 11.35 -32.99 24.12
CA TYR A 646 11.94 -32.28 23.00
C TYR A 646 11.05 -31.06 22.70
N ARG A 647 11.65 -29.90 22.41
CA ARG A 647 10.93 -28.71 21.97
C ARG A 647 11.20 -28.48 20.49
N LEU A 648 10.19 -28.63 19.66
CA LEU A 648 10.24 -28.28 18.25
C LEU A 648 9.87 -26.80 18.08
N GLU A 649 10.49 -26.13 17.12
CA GLU A 649 10.21 -24.72 16.81
C GLU A 649 9.99 -24.55 15.32
N GLY A 650 8.94 -23.83 14.93
CA GLY A 650 8.66 -23.45 13.55
C GLY A 650 8.75 -21.95 13.39
N LEU A 651 9.36 -21.47 12.30
CA LEU A 651 9.34 -20.05 11.92
C LEU A 651 9.13 -19.90 10.42
N ILE A 652 8.70 -18.73 9.99
CA ILE A 652 8.68 -18.34 8.57
C ILE A 652 9.34 -16.98 8.39
N ARG A 653 10.27 -16.90 7.45
CA ARG A 653 10.86 -15.64 6.97
C ARG A 653 10.29 -15.30 5.61
N PHE A 654 10.14 -14.03 5.32
CA PHE A 654 9.64 -13.55 4.03
C PHE A 654 10.07 -12.10 3.82
N ARG A 655 9.87 -11.60 2.61
CA ARG A 655 10.18 -10.23 2.23
C ARG A 655 8.90 -9.45 1.94
N VAL A 656 8.90 -8.20 2.37
CA VAL A 656 7.97 -7.16 1.87
C VAL A 656 8.81 -5.95 1.49
N GLY A 657 8.64 -5.48 0.26
CA GLY A 657 9.55 -4.49 -0.30
C GLY A 657 11.00 -4.98 -0.21
N VAL A 658 11.89 -4.21 0.41
CA VAL A 658 13.29 -4.61 0.67
C VAL A 658 13.55 -5.08 2.10
N SER A 659 12.50 -5.29 2.89
CA SER A 659 12.58 -5.68 4.30
C SER A 659 12.35 -7.16 4.46
N THR A 660 13.18 -7.83 5.26
CA THR A 660 12.94 -9.22 5.67
C THR A 660 12.18 -9.22 7.00
N LEU A 661 11.03 -9.86 7.01
CA LEU A 661 10.16 -10.04 8.17
C LEU A 661 10.17 -11.51 8.61
N GLU A 662 9.81 -11.73 9.87
CA GLU A 662 9.78 -13.06 10.49
C GLU A 662 8.53 -13.22 11.33
N VAL A 663 7.88 -14.40 11.24
CA VAL A 663 6.80 -14.81 12.14
C VAL A 663 7.20 -16.11 12.83
N GLY A 664 7.04 -16.13 14.15
CA GLY A 664 7.43 -17.23 15.02
C GLY A 664 8.41 -16.79 16.13
N PRO A 665 9.05 -17.75 16.82
CA PRO A 665 8.85 -19.19 16.67
C PRO A 665 7.50 -19.65 17.26
N VAL A 666 6.83 -20.59 16.59
CA VAL A 666 5.76 -21.41 17.20
C VAL A 666 6.38 -22.69 17.76
N THR A 667 6.00 -23.10 18.97
CA THR A 667 6.69 -24.19 19.67
C THR A 667 5.77 -25.38 19.96
N LEU A 668 6.29 -26.60 19.81
CA LEU A 668 5.61 -27.83 20.20
C LEU A 668 6.50 -28.68 21.11
N ASP A 669 6.07 -28.87 22.35
CA ASP A 669 6.72 -29.78 23.29
C ASP A 669 6.25 -31.23 23.03
N VAL A 670 7.21 -32.11 22.79
CA VAL A 670 7.04 -33.53 22.48
C VAL A 670 7.64 -34.35 23.61
N THR A 671 6.83 -35.21 24.23
CA THR A 671 7.30 -36.18 25.23
C THR A 671 7.50 -37.54 24.58
N VAL A 672 8.73 -38.05 24.63
CA VAL A 672 9.11 -39.35 24.08
C VAL A 672 9.32 -40.33 25.23
N SER A 673 8.69 -41.50 25.14
CA SER A 673 8.77 -42.57 26.12
C SER A 673 9.08 -43.89 25.43
N ASP A 674 9.99 -44.68 26.01
CA ASP A 674 10.31 -46.04 25.57
C ASP A 674 9.26 -47.07 26.02
N GLU A 675 8.45 -46.71 27.01
CA GLU A 675 7.28 -47.49 27.41
C GLU A 675 6.18 -47.47 26.33
N PRO A 676 5.39 -48.55 26.18
CA PRO A 676 4.22 -48.54 25.31
C PRO A 676 3.25 -47.45 25.77
N ALA A 677 2.45 -46.94 24.82
CA ALA A 677 1.39 -45.98 25.14
C ALA A 677 0.55 -46.54 26.29
N PRO A 678 0.24 -45.75 27.33
CA PRO A 678 -0.61 -46.22 28.42
C PRO A 678 -1.88 -46.76 27.77
N ASP A 679 -2.17 -48.05 27.99
CA ASP A 679 -3.33 -48.74 27.43
C ASP A 679 -4.51 -47.81 27.66
N GLY A 680 -4.98 -47.15 26.59
CA GLY A 680 -5.89 -46.03 26.68
C GLY A 680 -7.12 -46.56 27.36
N GLY A 681 -7.21 -46.32 28.68
CA GLY A 681 -8.12 -47.00 29.56
C GLY A 681 -9.47 -46.96 28.89
N GLN A 682 -9.93 -48.12 28.41
CA GLN A 682 -11.19 -48.26 27.73
C GLN A 682 -12.19 -47.54 28.64
N PRO A 683 -12.85 -46.45 28.21
CA PRO A 683 -13.70 -45.67 29.11
C PRO A 683 -14.63 -46.66 29.76
N ASP A 684 -14.53 -46.74 31.08
CA ASP A 684 -15.01 -47.86 31.88
C ASP A 684 -16.51 -48.06 31.58
N ALA A 685 -16.80 -49.01 30.69
CA ALA A 685 -18.15 -49.30 30.24
C ALA A 685 -18.81 -50.15 31.33
N GLY A 686 -19.10 -49.54 32.46
CA GLY A 686 -19.73 -50.26 33.55
C GLY A 686 -19.66 -49.57 34.91
N GLN A 687 -20.45 -48.52 35.11
CA GLN A 687 -21.40 -48.47 36.22
C GLN A 687 -22.64 -47.67 35.80
N GLU A 688 -23.59 -48.41 35.23
CA GLU A 688 -25.00 -48.02 35.18
C GLU A 688 -25.47 -47.84 36.64
N GLN A 689 -25.49 -46.59 37.13
CA GLN A 689 -26.14 -46.27 38.40
C GLN A 689 -27.64 -46.46 38.22
N GLN A 690 -28.12 -47.62 38.67
CA GLN A 690 -29.53 -47.87 38.93
C GLN A 690 -30.08 -46.80 39.88
N PRO A 691 -31.21 -46.15 39.58
CA PRO A 691 -31.89 -45.30 40.54
C PRO A 691 -32.54 -46.19 41.61
N GLY A 692 -32.07 -46.03 42.85
CA GLY A 692 -32.66 -46.65 44.03
C GLY A 692 -33.99 -46.01 44.38
N ASP A 693 -35.03 -46.83 44.32
CA ASP A 693 -36.36 -46.62 44.88
C ASP A 693 -36.28 -46.71 46.41
N GLU A 694 -36.46 -45.60 47.14
CA GLU A 694 -36.91 -45.64 48.53
C GLU A 694 -37.91 -44.51 48.79
N GLY A 695 -39.15 -44.92 49.08
CA GLY A 695 -40.24 -44.05 49.49
C GLY A 695 -40.11 -43.60 50.95
N GLY A 696 -40.60 -42.39 51.23
CA GLY A 696 -40.65 -41.83 52.58
C GLY A 696 -41.59 -40.62 52.65
N GLN A 697 -42.76 -40.84 53.21
CA GLN A 697 -43.92 -39.96 53.33
C GLN A 697 -43.83 -38.83 54.39
N VAL A 698 -44.62 -37.75 54.14
CA VAL A 698 -45.31 -36.76 55.03
C VAL A 698 -44.58 -35.52 55.60
N ALA A 699 -45.11 -34.33 55.22
CA ALA A 699 -45.59 -33.18 56.05
C ALA A 699 -45.22 -31.84 55.37
N ASP A 700 -46.10 -31.22 54.58
CA ASP A 700 -47.13 -30.23 54.97
C ASP A 700 -46.59 -28.94 55.63
N THR A 701 -46.65 -27.81 54.89
CA THR A 701 -47.37 -26.56 55.29
C THR A 701 -47.17 -25.39 54.29
N GLY A 702 -48.29 -24.76 53.86
CA GLY A 702 -48.43 -23.34 53.48
C GLY A 702 -48.31 -22.97 51.99
N GLN A 703 -49.41 -22.76 51.24
CA GLN A 703 -50.10 -21.47 50.92
C GLN A 703 -49.21 -20.42 50.21
N THR A 704 -49.57 -19.73 49.11
CA THR A 704 -50.87 -19.41 48.45
C THR A 704 -50.66 -18.82 47.03
N ASP A 705 -51.72 -18.88 46.21
CA ASP A 705 -52.15 -18.01 45.08
C ASP A 705 -51.25 -17.81 43.83
N GLY A 706 -51.71 -17.79 42.57
CA GLY A 706 -53.03 -17.93 41.93
C GLY A 706 -52.95 -17.52 40.43
N GLY A 707 -53.83 -18.10 39.57
CA GLY A 707 -54.08 -17.69 38.15
C GLY A 707 -53.33 -18.51 37.08
N GLN A 708 -53.86 -19.50 36.34
CA GLN A 708 -54.99 -19.53 35.38
C GLN A 708 -54.83 -18.48 34.26
N LEU A 709 -54.78 -18.74 32.93
CA LEU A 709 -55.45 -19.72 32.05
C LEU A 709 -54.72 -19.89 30.69
N GLN A 710 -54.77 -21.12 30.14
CA GLN A 710 -55.16 -21.57 28.77
C GLN A 710 -54.66 -20.79 27.51
N GLY A 711 -54.28 -21.41 26.40
CA GLY A 711 -54.28 -22.81 25.97
C GLY A 711 -53.71 -22.97 24.55
N GLU A 712 -53.21 -24.17 24.27
CA GLU A 712 -52.83 -24.76 22.98
C GLU A 712 -54.07 -24.93 22.03
N PRO A 713 -54.02 -25.54 20.81
CA PRO A 713 -52.93 -26.34 20.20
C PRO A 713 -52.71 -26.29 18.66
N ALA A 714 -51.55 -26.83 18.30
CA ALA A 714 -51.24 -27.81 17.23
C ALA A 714 -51.72 -27.64 15.77
N GLY A 715 -50.80 -27.92 14.83
CA GLY A 715 -51.13 -28.30 13.46
C GLY A 715 -49.91 -28.60 12.58
N LYS A 716 -49.64 -29.88 12.36
CA LYS A 716 -48.50 -30.47 11.64
C LYS A 716 -48.58 -30.37 10.09
N ALA A 717 -47.39 -30.43 9.50
CA ALA A 717 -46.96 -31.27 8.36
C ALA A 717 -47.17 -30.86 6.89
N SER A 718 -46.03 -30.99 6.18
CA SER A 718 -45.80 -31.68 4.89
C SER A 718 -45.95 -30.93 3.57
N GLY A 719 -44.96 -31.13 2.68
CA GLY A 719 -45.21 -31.30 1.25
C GLY A 719 -44.23 -30.60 0.30
N CYS A 720 -43.26 -31.33 -0.24
CA CYS A 720 -42.44 -30.97 -1.40
C CYS A 720 -43.27 -30.84 -2.69
N GLY A 721 -42.82 -30.00 -3.64
CA GLY A 721 -43.27 -30.05 -5.03
C GLY A 721 -42.58 -29.06 -5.96
N CYS A 722 -41.62 -29.53 -6.76
CA CYS A 722 -41.10 -28.83 -7.94
C CYS A 722 -42.09 -28.96 -9.12
N ARG A 723 -42.35 -27.86 -9.86
CA ARG A 723 -42.42 -27.86 -11.34
C ARG A 723 -42.51 -26.45 -11.95
N THR A 724 -41.62 -26.26 -12.90
CA THR A 724 -41.52 -25.38 -14.08
C THR A 724 -42.81 -24.76 -14.68
N GLN A 725 -42.65 -23.52 -15.19
CA GLN A 725 -42.90 -23.00 -16.56
C GLN A 725 -43.71 -21.67 -16.66
N ALA A 726 -43.06 -20.71 -17.33
CA ALA A 726 -43.57 -19.73 -18.31
C ALA A 726 -44.52 -18.56 -17.90
N ASN A 727 -43.99 -17.34 -18.14
CA ASN A 727 -44.62 -16.01 -18.33
C ASN A 727 -45.92 -15.99 -19.18
N PRO A 728 -46.67 -14.86 -19.32
CA PRO A 728 -46.44 -13.47 -18.87
C PRO A 728 -47.68 -12.78 -18.23
N GLY A 729 -47.54 -11.55 -17.73
CA GLY A 729 -48.70 -10.67 -17.50
C GLY A 729 -48.51 -9.70 -16.33
N GLY A 730 -48.30 -8.43 -16.67
CA GLY A 730 -48.05 -7.38 -15.71
C GLY A 730 -49.23 -7.06 -14.80
N PHE A 731 -48.89 -6.56 -13.61
CA PHE A 731 -49.69 -5.62 -12.85
C PHE A 731 -48.72 -4.80 -11.97
N LEU A 732 -48.67 -3.49 -12.24
CA LEU A 732 -48.19 -2.49 -11.28
C LEU A 732 -49.09 -2.52 -10.04
N PRO A 733 -48.51 -2.31 -8.85
CA PRO A 733 -49.00 -1.16 -8.10
C PRO A 733 -47.87 -0.31 -7.52
N ALA A 734 -48.15 0.99 -7.51
CA ALA A 734 -47.38 2.05 -6.91
C ALA A 734 -47.08 1.79 -5.43
N MET A 735 -45.82 1.98 -5.04
CA MET A 735 -45.43 2.24 -3.66
C MET A 735 -44.93 3.68 -3.57
N ALA A 736 -45.70 4.50 -2.85
CA ALA A 736 -45.32 5.84 -2.44
C ALA A 736 -44.25 5.74 -1.35
N ILE A 737 -43.04 6.21 -1.65
CA ILE A 737 -41.99 6.44 -0.64
C ILE A 737 -42.11 7.89 -0.16
N ALA A 738 -42.31 8.03 1.14
CA ALA A 738 -42.40 9.31 1.83
C ALA A 738 -41.03 10.01 1.86
N LEU A 739 -41.02 11.27 1.41
CA LEU A 739 -39.90 12.20 1.52
C LEU A 739 -39.58 12.53 2.99
N LEU A 740 -38.34 12.28 3.40
CA LEU A 740 -37.70 12.91 4.56
C LEU A 740 -36.97 14.18 4.08
N LEU A 741 -37.56 15.33 4.39
CA LEU A 741 -37.00 16.67 4.19
C LEU A 741 -35.93 16.95 5.25
N ILE A 742 -34.65 16.96 4.85
CA ILE A 742 -33.57 17.58 5.64
C ILE A 742 -33.33 19.00 5.11
N ARG A 743 -33.53 19.96 6.02
CA ARG A 743 -33.36 21.41 5.83
C ARG A 743 -31.89 21.78 5.54
N ARG A 744 -31.62 22.26 4.32
CA ARG A 744 -30.47 23.13 4.02
C ARG A 744 -30.59 24.47 4.76
N ARG A 745 -29.60 24.82 5.58
CA ARG A 745 -29.34 26.19 6.03
C ARG A 745 -28.39 26.86 5.04
N ARG A 746 -28.89 27.82 4.27
CA ARG A 746 -28.07 28.87 3.63
C ARG A 746 -27.52 29.78 4.72
N LYS A 747 -26.20 29.97 4.78
CA LYS A 747 -25.60 31.18 5.34
C LYS A 747 -25.09 32.01 4.18
N THR A 748 -25.67 33.21 4.06
CA THR A 748 -25.11 34.36 3.37
C THR A 748 -23.96 34.89 4.21
N HIS A 749 -22.73 34.83 3.70
CA HIS A 749 -21.80 35.95 3.55
C HIS A 749 -20.53 35.46 2.85
#